data_AF-A0A8T1I1X6-F1
#
_entry.id   AF-A0A8T1I1X6-F1
#
_cell.length_a   1.000
_cell.length_b   1.000
_cell.length_c   1.000
_cell.angle_alpha   90.00
_cell.angle_beta   90.00
_cell.angle_gamma   90.00
#
_symmetry.space_group_name_H-M   'P 1'
#
loop_
_entity.id
_entity.type
_entity.pdbx_description
1 polymer ?
#
loop_
_entity_poly.entity_id
_entity_poly.type
_entity_poly.pdbx_seq_one_letter_code
_entity_poly.pdbx_strand_id
1 'polypeptide(L)'
;MAAMDPPVSTNSQRKFGPKWELKYAVAVTERDHLTQLPTKAVCLMCQAFEREETVGAKRKKTSRVRSFSAPWRPDNMKRHMEQQHPMRWEEYQKLQDGEKRAYFSTREDIVMPGEDVAVSPMVSEPTPSAEAYALAAQYRAFLIDRDIVEELIAGVLFQTTNDEYRNAWNVPLTFVLLEEASTGPNNAEVDYVSMGISFSQIVPLFQKTAEETGMDASLSGSTFTEQQLACLCRVACAVNFQTLKDALRCVWAFTIALEKGNGAASPYLDVRVRFERDGRLLDFHLVSVPVRENSPQIIQHQSERIVKCLDVVAPGWKSKLLGVTTSDSFAKMPSCARVLVNRLAQGCVASFYCEWGLVPQLEQAIQESFNGLCNQRFMSGLTVLVGHFRRQRTLIREMNEEMCPKFEDGQWRSIASVLKWFNANRARLIQCVQDTQPTGAPGKEWWITVLAVNSAMERVNVALTMLRGPSAALVSARGEFVAKLVTDLATMTGALGPLAVSQHATGHTFEFGDFLLSREATLSFLKEQGSFVINAVNELEVSFPACCQAAVESTANFVLSIIARAHQIMVESDENGNATASLNAAMPPFLPQALCKTRHQIFATHLQSQRVRLLQHFSADQIEQIEDQHRMLRTMYQLDEHVSQELNALPATCSFTRAWKDDRFGGNDCRLLREFCGAIACAATDPVVLKNTTESDFLLINWRRSPFGLSLVDFSLEAVLHAQQYRDLSRLRGC
;
A
#
# COMPACT_ATOMS: atom_id res chain seq x y z
N MET A 1 61.79 -28.84 28.32
CA MET A 1 61.37 -27.45 28.08
C MET A 1 60.40 -27.43 26.92
N ALA A 2 59.11 -27.32 27.20
CA ALA A 2 58.09 -26.79 26.29
C ALA A 2 56.96 -26.31 27.19
N ALA A 3 56.77 -24.99 27.24
CA ALA A 3 55.83 -24.31 28.11
C ALA A 3 54.38 -24.54 27.62
N MET A 4 53.46 -24.69 28.58
CA MET A 4 52.02 -24.66 28.33
C MET A 4 51.60 -23.26 27.92
N ASP A 5 50.96 -23.13 26.76
CA ASP A 5 50.31 -21.88 26.34
C ASP A 5 49.06 -21.61 27.21
N PRO A 6 48.80 -20.35 27.61
CA PRO A 6 47.63 -19.97 28.39
C PRO A 6 46.38 -19.88 27.49
N PRO A 7 45.17 -20.01 28.06
CA PRO A 7 43.94 -19.94 27.28
C PRO A 7 43.68 -18.51 26.77
N VAL A 8 43.39 -18.42 25.47
CA VAL A 8 42.95 -17.20 24.80
C VAL A 8 41.69 -16.67 25.47
N SER A 9 41.75 -15.44 25.98
CA SER A 9 40.60 -14.77 26.59
C SER A 9 39.54 -14.46 25.53
N THR A 10 38.36 -15.04 25.67
CA THR A 10 37.17 -14.66 24.91
C THR A 10 36.74 -13.26 25.34
N ASN A 11 37.21 -12.23 24.64
CA ASN A 11 36.67 -10.88 24.79
C ASN A 11 35.21 -10.90 24.34
N SER A 12 34.30 -10.92 25.31
CA SER A 12 32.86 -10.70 25.12
C SER A 12 32.66 -9.40 24.33
N GLN A 13 32.36 -9.51 23.03
CA GLN A 13 31.99 -8.35 22.22
C GLN A 13 30.69 -7.78 22.81
N ARG A 14 30.80 -6.61 23.45
CA ARG A 14 29.65 -5.90 24.02
C ARG A 14 28.62 -5.65 22.92
N LYS A 15 27.42 -6.19 23.09
CA LYS A 15 26.25 -5.91 22.23
C LYS A 15 25.76 -4.48 22.46
N PHE A 16 25.22 -3.86 21.43
CA PHE A 16 24.61 -2.54 21.54
C PHE A 16 23.41 -2.59 22.48
N GLY A 17 23.37 -1.72 23.49
CA GLY A 17 22.33 -1.74 24.51
C GLY A 17 21.00 -1.15 24.02
N PRO A 18 19.83 -1.74 24.38
CA PRO A 18 18.52 -1.31 23.88
C PRO A 18 18.10 0.10 24.31
N LYS A 19 18.74 0.68 25.34
CA LYS A 19 18.49 2.04 25.82
C LYS A 19 19.55 3.05 25.40
N TRP A 20 20.55 2.64 24.61
CA TRP A 20 21.71 3.49 24.30
C TRP A 20 21.38 4.60 23.32
N GLU A 21 20.40 4.40 22.44
CA GLU A 21 19.97 5.42 21.48
C GLU A 21 19.50 6.69 22.20
N LEU A 22 18.59 6.53 23.15
CA LEU A 22 18.10 7.61 24.00
C LEU A 22 19.15 8.09 25.00
N LYS A 23 19.88 7.17 25.64
CA LYS A 23 20.85 7.51 26.68
C LYS A 23 22.03 8.32 26.17
N TYR A 24 22.50 8.05 24.96
CA TYR A 24 23.71 8.68 24.39
C TYR A 24 23.42 9.56 23.19
N ALA A 25 22.16 9.89 22.90
CA ALA A 25 21.78 10.69 21.73
C ALA A 25 22.41 10.16 20.43
N VAL A 26 22.27 8.85 20.19
CA VAL A 26 22.74 8.17 18.98
C VAL A 26 21.60 7.45 18.27
N ALA A 27 21.64 7.35 16.95
CA ALA A 27 20.68 6.54 16.18
C ALA A 27 21.40 5.39 15.50
N VAL A 28 20.87 4.16 15.61
CA VAL A 28 21.35 3.04 14.80
C VAL A 28 20.93 3.26 13.34
N THR A 29 21.91 3.31 12.44
CA THR A 29 21.68 3.54 11.01
C THR A 29 21.81 2.26 10.17
N GLU A 30 22.45 1.21 10.69
CA GLU A 30 22.64 -0.06 9.98
C GLU A 30 22.51 -1.26 10.95
N ARG A 31 21.96 -2.39 10.45
CA ARG A 31 21.79 -3.66 11.18
C ARG A 31 22.18 -4.86 10.31
N ASP A 32 22.59 -5.94 10.95
CA ASP A 32 22.83 -7.23 10.31
C ASP A 32 21.52 -7.88 9.87
N HIS A 33 21.48 -8.36 8.62
CA HIS A 33 20.29 -8.86 7.94
C HIS A 33 19.73 -10.17 8.53
N LEU A 34 20.60 -11.07 9.00
CA LEU A 34 20.20 -12.37 9.56
C LEU A 34 19.81 -12.24 11.04
N THR A 35 20.54 -11.42 11.80
CA THR A 35 20.40 -11.36 13.26
C THR A 35 19.67 -10.12 13.77
N GLN A 36 19.40 -9.14 12.90
CA GLN A 36 18.77 -7.84 13.22
C GLN A 36 19.55 -7.01 14.26
N LEU A 37 20.84 -7.33 14.51
CA LEU A 37 21.69 -6.65 15.47
C LEU A 37 22.31 -5.37 14.89
N PRO A 38 22.45 -4.27 15.66
CA PRO A 38 23.10 -3.04 15.19
C PRO A 38 24.53 -3.26 14.72
N THR A 39 24.88 -2.68 13.56
CA THR A 39 26.25 -2.66 12.99
C THR A 39 26.85 -1.25 13.02
N LYS A 40 26.03 -0.20 12.89
CA LYS A 40 26.47 1.21 12.88
C LYS A 40 25.46 2.14 13.55
N ALA A 41 25.96 3.14 14.28
CA ALA A 41 25.16 4.20 14.89
C ALA A 41 25.81 5.57 14.69
N VAL A 42 25.03 6.64 14.61
CA VAL A 42 25.51 8.02 14.39
C VAL A 42 25.14 8.95 15.54
N CYS A 43 25.96 9.98 15.78
CA CYS A 43 25.71 11.04 16.74
C CYS A 43 24.62 12.00 16.24
N LEU A 44 23.53 12.13 17.00
CA LEU A 44 22.40 12.97 16.65
C LEU A 44 22.69 14.46 16.85
N MET A 45 23.53 14.82 17.82
CA MET A 45 23.91 16.21 18.03
C MET A 45 24.80 16.75 16.91
N CYS A 46 25.66 15.90 16.33
CA CYS A 46 26.39 16.21 15.10
C CYS A 46 25.48 16.35 13.89
N GLN A 47 24.33 15.66 13.89
CA GLN A 47 23.36 15.70 12.80
C GLN A 47 22.42 16.90 12.92
N ALA A 48 22.03 17.27 14.14
CA ALA A 48 21.02 18.30 14.40
C ALA A 48 21.59 19.70 14.70
N PHE A 49 22.83 19.80 15.15
CA PHE A 49 23.45 21.07 15.58
C PHE A 49 24.81 21.30 14.92
N GLU A 50 25.13 22.57 14.65
CA GLU A 50 26.51 22.97 14.38
C GLU A 50 27.37 22.71 15.63
N ARG A 51 28.64 22.32 15.46
CA ARG A 51 29.51 22.03 16.60
C ARG A 51 29.75 23.32 17.39
N GLU A 52 29.58 23.22 18.72
CA GLU A 52 29.80 24.34 19.63
C GLU A 52 31.27 24.79 19.57
N GLU A 53 31.50 26.10 19.45
CA GLU A 53 32.85 26.64 19.40
C GLU A 53 33.55 26.49 20.75
N THR A 54 34.64 25.74 20.77
CA THR A 54 35.58 25.77 21.89
C THR A 54 36.24 27.15 21.94
N VAL A 55 36.06 27.86 23.05
CA VAL A 55 36.68 29.17 23.32
C VAL A 55 38.19 29.11 23.04
N GLY A 56 38.65 29.81 22.00
CA GLY A 56 40.07 29.92 21.63
C GLY A 56 40.53 29.23 20.33
N ALA A 57 39.65 28.61 19.53
CA ALA A 57 40.05 27.95 18.27
C ALA A 57 40.10 28.90 17.05
N LYS A 58 41.21 28.89 16.29
CA LYS A 58 41.46 29.77 15.11
C LYS A 58 41.00 29.22 13.74
N ARG A 59 40.27 28.10 13.68
CA ARG A 59 39.69 27.56 12.42
C ARG A 59 38.29 27.00 12.66
N LYS A 60 37.35 27.32 11.75
CA LYS A 60 36.03 26.70 11.66
C LYS A 60 36.22 25.21 11.33
N LYS A 61 35.75 24.30 12.20
CA LYS A 61 35.87 22.85 11.98
C LYS A 61 34.84 22.38 10.94
N THR A 62 35.24 21.48 10.05
CA THR A 62 34.36 20.84 9.06
C THR A 62 33.31 19.94 9.75
N SER A 63 32.04 20.03 9.33
CA SER A 63 30.90 19.40 10.03
C SER A 63 30.65 17.96 9.59
N ARG A 64 31.62 17.06 9.76
CA ARG A 64 31.39 15.63 9.51
C ARG A 64 30.67 14.96 10.69
N VAL A 65 29.53 14.31 10.41
CA VAL A 65 28.76 13.54 11.41
C VAL A 65 29.57 12.36 11.94
N ARG A 66 29.62 12.18 13.27
CA ARG A 66 30.36 11.09 13.89
C ARG A 66 29.56 9.79 13.88
N SER A 67 30.16 8.71 13.36
CA SER A 67 29.64 7.34 13.46
C SER A 67 30.37 6.49 14.50
N PHE A 68 29.71 5.45 14.98
CA PHE A 68 30.16 4.44 15.93
C PHE A 68 29.80 3.05 15.38
N SER A 69 30.72 2.10 15.51
CA SER A 69 30.53 0.71 15.08
C SER A 69 31.10 -0.24 16.14
N ALA A 70 30.91 -1.55 15.93
CA ALA A 70 31.54 -2.56 16.78
C ALA A 70 33.08 -2.43 16.75
N PRO A 71 33.79 -2.64 17.88
CA PRO A 71 33.26 -3.00 19.20
C PRO A 71 32.52 -1.82 19.87
N TRP A 72 31.33 -2.08 20.40
CA TRP A 72 30.47 -1.02 20.92
C TRP A 72 30.98 -0.48 22.27
N ARG A 73 31.28 0.82 22.30
CA ARG A 73 31.96 1.51 23.42
C ARG A 73 31.16 2.73 23.90
N PRO A 74 30.32 2.58 24.96
CA PRO A 74 29.55 3.68 25.55
C PRO A 74 30.42 4.84 26.04
N ASP A 75 31.63 4.53 26.51
CA ASP A 75 32.67 5.49 26.87
C ASP A 75 33.02 6.43 25.71
N ASN A 76 33.11 5.89 24.49
CA ASN A 76 33.39 6.70 23.30
C ASN A 76 32.21 7.58 22.90
N MET A 77 30.98 7.07 23.00
CA MET A 77 29.77 7.83 22.70
C MET A 77 29.62 9.00 23.69
N LYS A 78 29.74 8.73 24.99
CA LYS A 78 29.65 9.74 26.04
C LYS A 78 30.73 10.81 25.89
N ARG A 79 31.99 10.39 25.73
CA ARG A 79 33.13 11.31 25.56
C ARG A 79 32.96 12.20 24.33
N HIS A 80 32.41 11.67 23.24
CA HIS A 80 32.13 12.46 22.04
C HIS A 80 31.11 13.57 22.32
N MET A 81 30.02 13.27 23.03
CA MET A 81 29.01 14.28 23.40
C MET A 81 29.59 15.36 24.31
N GLU A 82 30.32 14.95 25.35
CA GLU A 82 30.96 15.87 26.30
C GLU A 82 32.00 16.79 25.63
N GLN A 83 32.71 16.31 24.60
CA GLN A 83 33.76 17.07 23.94
C GLN A 83 33.28 17.92 22.76
N GLN A 84 32.27 17.47 22.02
CA GLN A 84 31.84 18.12 20.78
C GLN A 84 30.51 18.88 20.93
N HIS A 85 29.73 18.59 21.98
CA HIS A 85 28.41 19.17 22.22
C HIS A 85 28.17 19.47 23.72
N PRO A 86 29.10 20.12 24.45
CA PRO A 86 29.02 20.23 25.90
C PRO A 86 27.73 20.90 26.42
N MET A 87 27.30 22.01 25.83
CA MET A 87 26.10 22.73 26.27
C MET A 87 24.82 21.94 25.97
N ARG A 88 24.66 21.46 24.72
CA ARG A 88 23.49 20.68 24.31
C ARG A 88 23.43 19.32 24.97
N TRP A 89 24.57 18.75 25.32
CA TRP A 89 24.64 17.51 26.09
C TRP A 89 24.17 17.72 27.52
N GLU A 90 24.54 18.81 28.17
CA GLU A 90 24.06 19.16 29.51
C GLU A 90 22.54 19.41 29.52
N GLU A 91 22.03 20.13 28.53
CA GLU A 91 20.59 20.37 28.33
C GLU A 91 19.85 19.05 28.11
N TYR A 92 20.32 18.23 27.17
CA TYR A 92 19.71 16.93 26.85
C TYR A 92 19.69 15.98 28.05
N GLN A 93 20.73 15.99 28.90
CA GLN A 93 20.78 15.12 30.08
C GLN A 93 19.66 15.42 31.10
N LYS A 94 19.23 16.68 31.21
CA LYS A 94 18.19 17.14 32.15
C LYS A 94 16.77 16.76 31.73
N LEU A 95 16.57 16.38 30.47
CA LEU A 95 15.26 16.03 29.90
C LEU A 95 14.78 14.64 30.30
N GLN A 96 13.46 14.48 30.43
CA GLN A 96 12.81 13.17 30.60
C GLN A 96 12.79 12.38 29.28
N ASP A 97 12.56 11.06 29.34
CA ASP A 97 12.58 10.19 28.15
C ASP A 97 11.57 10.62 27.06
N GLY A 98 10.43 11.20 27.44
CA GLY A 98 9.46 11.77 26.49
C GLY A 98 9.99 13.03 25.77
N GLU A 99 10.62 13.92 26.53
CA GLU A 99 11.18 15.19 26.04
C GLU A 99 12.45 14.97 25.22
N LYS A 100 13.29 14.00 25.59
CA LYS A 100 14.47 13.58 24.81
C LYS A 100 14.11 13.13 23.39
N ARG A 101 12.94 12.50 23.21
CA ARG A 101 12.44 12.12 21.88
C ARG A 101 11.98 13.33 21.05
N ALA A 102 11.53 14.40 21.70
CA ALA A 102 11.10 15.64 21.05
C ALA A 102 12.25 16.66 20.88
N TYR A 103 13.34 16.54 21.64
CA TYR A 103 14.43 17.53 21.74
C TYR A 103 15.04 17.97 20.41
N PHE A 104 15.14 17.06 19.44
CA PHE A 104 15.72 17.36 18.13
C PHE A 104 14.67 17.90 17.14
N SER A 105 13.36 17.79 17.41
CA SER A 105 12.26 18.09 16.46
C SER A 105 12.00 19.59 16.22
N THR A 106 12.61 20.49 16.98
CA THR A 106 12.20 21.91 17.13
C THR A 106 12.81 22.89 16.12
N ARG A 107 13.45 22.45 15.03
CA ARG A 107 14.24 23.36 14.14
C ARG A 107 13.93 23.35 12.64
N GLU A 108 12.90 22.68 12.15
CA GLU A 108 12.41 23.03 10.80
C GLU A 108 11.97 24.52 10.74
N ASP A 109 11.67 25.14 11.88
CA ASP A 109 11.26 26.54 12.01
C ASP A 109 12.37 27.60 11.77
N ILE A 110 13.66 27.25 11.64
CA ILE A 110 14.75 28.26 11.59
C ILE A 110 15.52 28.29 10.25
N VAL A 111 15.14 27.50 9.25
CA VAL A 111 15.71 27.61 7.90
C VAL A 111 14.60 27.62 6.84
N MET A 112 13.72 28.60 6.94
CA MET A 112 12.99 29.13 5.79
C MET A 112 13.51 30.55 5.57
N PRO A 113 14.04 30.93 4.40
CA PRO A 113 14.10 32.33 4.04
C PRO A 113 12.67 32.87 4.08
N GLY A 114 12.43 33.91 4.87
CA GLY A 114 11.10 34.48 5.05
C GLY A 114 10.42 34.81 3.72
N GLU A 115 9.15 34.43 3.64
CA GLU A 115 8.22 34.85 2.59
C GLU A 115 7.96 36.36 2.71
N ASP A 116 8.15 37.07 1.60
CA ASP A 116 7.29 38.17 1.15
C ASP A 116 7.67 38.50 -0.30
N VAL A 117 7.26 37.64 -1.23
CA VAL A 117 7.16 38.01 -2.65
C VAL A 117 5.80 37.57 -3.14
N ALA A 118 4.95 38.55 -3.44
CA ALA A 118 3.67 38.32 -4.08
C ALA A 118 3.85 37.45 -5.33
N VAL A 119 3.27 36.26 -5.31
CA VAL A 119 3.19 35.38 -6.48
C VAL A 119 2.33 36.10 -7.53
N SER A 120 2.98 36.65 -8.56
CA SER A 120 2.27 37.12 -9.75
C SER A 120 1.64 35.94 -10.48
N PRO A 121 0.47 36.12 -11.13
CA PRO A 121 -0.17 35.06 -11.88
C PRO A 121 0.78 34.57 -12.99
N MET A 122 1.10 33.28 -13.00
CA MET A 122 1.93 32.67 -14.03
C MET A 122 1.27 32.85 -15.40
N VAL A 123 1.85 33.73 -16.20
CA VAL A 123 1.66 33.77 -17.64
C VAL A 123 2.60 32.73 -18.25
N SER A 124 2.01 31.73 -18.90
CA SER A 124 2.58 30.78 -19.88
C SER A 124 4.04 30.34 -19.65
N GLU A 125 4.25 29.12 -19.16
CA GLU A 125 5.55 28.45 -19.13
C GLU A 125 6.20 28.42 -20.53
N PRO A 126 7.51 28.72 -20.67
CA PRO A 126 8.20 28.64 -21.94
C PRO A 126 8.44 27.18 -22.31
N THR A 127 7.81 26.71 -23.39
CA THR A 127 8.15 25.45 -24.05
C THR A 127 9.67 25.42 -24.34
N PRO A 128 10.40 24.33 -24.02
CA PRO A 128 11.84 24.26 -24.30
C PRO A 128 12.11 24.45 -25.80
N SER A 129 13.20 25.14 -26.15
CA SER A 129 13.55 25.37 -27.55
C SER A 129 13.85 24.06 -28.27
N ALA A 130 13.61 24.01 -29.59
CA ALA A 130 13.96 22.85 -30.42
C ALA A 130 15.46 22.49 -30.32
N GLU A 131 16.31 23.47 -30.07
CA GLU A 131 17.75 23.31 -29.85
C GLU A 131 18.07 22.57 -28.53
N ALA A 132 17.32 22.83 -27.46
CA ALA A 132 17.47 22.14 -26.19
C ALA A 132 17.07 20.66 -26.29
N TYR A 133 16.00 20.36 -27.04
CA TYR A 133 15.61 18.98 -27.34
C TYR A 133 16.65 18.25 -28.19
N ALA A 134 17.21 18.92 -29.21
CA ALA A 134 18.27 18.35 -30.03
C ALA A 134 19.54 18.04 -29.24
N LEU A 135 19.94 18.94 -28.33
CA LEU A 135 21.09 18.75 -27.45
C LEU A 135 20.85 17.59 -26.45
N ALA A 136 19.66 17.52 -25.85
CA ALA A 136 19.31 16.45 -24.91
C ALA A 136 19.31 15.07 -25.60
N ALA A 137 18.78 14.99 -26.83
CA ALA A 137 18.82 13.79 -27.65
C ALA A 137 20.25 13.37 -28.03
N GLN A 138 21.13 14.34 -28.28
CA GLN A 138 22.54 14.10 -28.62
C GLN A 138 23.35 13.52 -27.46
N TYR A 139 23.03 13.91 -26.21
CA TYR A 139 23.78 13.49 -25.01
C TYR A 139 23.05 12.46 -24.13
N ARG A 140 21.92 11.90 -24.56
CA ARG A 140 21.03 11.05 -23.73
C ARG A 140 20.74 11.71 -22.37
N ALA A 141 20.50 13.02 -22.38
CA ALA A 141 20.23 13.81 -21.18
C ALA A 141 18.72 13.96 -20.95
N PHE A 142 18.33 14.13 -19.68
CA PHE A 142 16.94 14.41 -19.31
C PHE A 142 16.75 15.92 -19.15
N LEU A 143 15.70 16.44 -19.78
CA LEU A 143 15.20 17.79 -19.49
C LEU A 143 14.32 17.68 -18.25
N ILE A 144 14.64 18.46 -17.23
CA ILE A 144 13.93 18.45 -15.95
C ILE A 144 13.63 19.90 -15.58
N ASP A 145 12.39 20.15 -15.20
CA ASP A 145 11.96 21.47 -14.80
C ASP A 145 12.67 21.92 -13.52
N ARG A 146 12.94 23.22 -13.47
CA ARG A 146 13.73 23.83 -12.41
C ARG A 146 13.07 23.69 -11.03
N ASP A 147 11.74 23.77 -10.98
CA ASP A 147 10.95 23.60 -9.76
C ASP A 147 11.07 22.19 -9.17
N ILE A 148 11.12 21.13 -10.00
CA ILE A 148 11.38 19.76 -9.54
C ILE A 148 12.74 19.68 -8.87
N VAL A 149 13.76 20.29 -9.49
CA VAL A 149 15.14 20.29 -8.96
C VAL A 149 15.24 21.07 -7.65
N GLU A 150 14.74 22.31 -7.61
CA GLU A 150 14.89 23.22 -6.48
C GLU A 150 13.95 22.86 -5.32
N GLU A 151 12.68 22.57 -5.61
CA GLU A 151 11.66 22.41 -4.57
C GLU A 151 11.52 20.96 -4.10
N LEU A 152 11.65 19.98 -4.99
CA LEU A 152 11.48 18.56 -4.64
C LEU A 152 12.81 17.88 -4.35
N ILE A 153 13.77 17.91 -5.27
CA ILE A 153 15.05 17.23 -5.05
C ILE A 153 15.85 17.93 -3.95
N ALA A 154 16.04 19.25 -4.05
CA ALA A 154 16.80 20.01 -3.07
C ALA A 154 15.98 20.36 -1.81
N GLY A 155 14.67 20.59 -1.95
CA GLY A 155 13.80 21.00 -0.84
C GLY A 155 13.08 19.88 -0.07
N VAL A 156 12.91 18.69 -0.66
CA VAL A 156 12.20 17.54 -0.04
C VAL A 156 13.10 16.31 0.11
N LEU A 157 13.92 15.98 -0.90
CA LEU A 157 14.74 14.76 -0.93
C LEU A 157 16.21 14.96 -0.48
N PHE A 158 16.56 16.16 -0.01
CA PHE A 158 17.91 16.46 0.43
C PHE A 158 18.06 16.30 1.96
N GLN A 159 19.02 15.49 2.39
CA GLN A 159 19.37 15.37 3.80
C GLN A 159 20.12 16.62 4.24
N THR A 160 19.60 17.33 5.25
CA THR A 160 20.26 18.49 5.88
C THR A 160 21.51 18.06 6.65
N THR A 161 22.59 17.74 5.93
CA THR A 161 23.93 18.01 6.42
C THR A 161 24.46 19.17 5.61
N ASN A 162 24.59 20.34 6.24
CA ASN A 162 24.78 21.67 5.65
C ASN A 162 25.90 21.83 4.60
N ASP A 163 26.73 20.82 4.34
CA ASP A 163 27.84 20.86 3.39
C ASP A 163 27.54 20.25 2.00
N GLU A 164 26.40 19.57 1.79
CA GLU A 164 26.13 18.87 0.51
C GLU A 164 25.42 19.71 -0.57
N TYR A 165 24.72 20.80 -0.20
CA TYR A 165 23.86 21.58 -1.11
C TYR A 165 24.62 22.15 -2.33
N ARG A 166 25.91 22.44 -2.17
CA ARG A 166 26.79 22.99 -3.23
C ARG A 166 27.52 21.93 -4.07
N ASN A 167 27.59 20.67 -3.63
CA ASN A 167 28.43 19.65 -4.25
C ASN A 167 27.63 18.56 -4.99
N ALA A 168 26.32 18.42 -4.74
CA ALA A 168 25.51 17.35 -5.33
C ALA A 168 25.31 17.47 -6.85
N TRP A 169 25.22 18.70 -7.38
CA TRP A 169 25.06 18.97 -8.82
C TRP A 169 26.38 19.23 -9.55
N ASN A 170 27.48 19.37 -8.80
CA ASN A 170 28.82 19.61 -9.32
C ASN A 170 29.64 18.32 -9.50
N VAL A 171 29.04 17.15 -9.27
CA VAL A 171 29.63 15.89 -9.73
C VAL A 171 29.37 15.79 -11.22
N PRO A 172 30.39 15.80 -12.09
CA PRO A 172 30.17 15.57 -13.51
C PRO A 172 29.66 14.13 -13.68
N LEU A 173 28.35 13.97 -13.87
CA LEU A 173 27.76 12.70 -14.26
C LEU A 173 28.05 12.50 -15.76
N THR A 174 29.31 12.19 -16.08
CA THR A 174 29.69 11.80 -17.44
C THR A 174 29.65 10.29 -17.49
N PHE A 175 28.50 9.72 -17.88
CA PHE A 175 28.43 8.32 -18.24
C PHE A 175 28.55 8.20 -19.76
N VAL A 176 29.69 7.69 -20.23
CA VAL A 176 29.83 7.27 -21.62
C VAL A 176 29.15 5.91 -21.73
N LEU A 177 27.95 5.89 -22.31
CA LEU A 177 27.31 4.65 -22.74
C LEU A 177 28.17 4.06 -23.86
N LEU A 178 28.78 2.89 -23.60
CA LEU A 178 29.41 2.09 -24.65
C LEU A 178 28.35 1.79 -25.73
N GLU A 179 28.69 2.13 -26.96
CA GLU A 179 27.94 1.74 -28.14
C GLU A 179 27.85 0.21 -28.22
N GLU A 180 26.68 -0.24 -28.70
CA GLU A 180 26.43 -1.57 -29.25
C GLU A 180 26.51 -2.77 -28.29
N ALA A 181 25.50 -2.90 -27.42
CA ALA A 181 24.88 -4.21 -27.14
C ALA A 181 23.40 -4.04 -26.79
N SER A 182 22.53 -4.44 -27.73
CA SER A 182 21.13 -4.87 -27.56
C SER A 182 20.30 -4.30 -26.39
N THR A 183 19.32 -3.46 -26.74
CA THR A 183 18.03 -3.25 -26.03
C THR A 183 18.06 -3.02 -24.52
N GLY A 184 18.17 -1.76 -24.11
CA GLY A 184 17.81 -1.23 -22.77
C GLY A 184 18.97 -0.52 -22.07
N PRO A 185 18.75 0.64 -21.41
CA PRO A 185 19.78 1.23 -20.55
C PRO A 185 19.90 0.37 -19.28
N ASN A 186 20.98 -0.39 -19.16
CA ASN A 186 21.31 -1.19 -17.96
C ASN A 186 21.69 -0.24 -16.79
N ASN A 187 20.71 0.21 -16.02
CA ASN A 187 20.92 0.91 -14.74
C ASN A 187 20.90 -0.11 -13.58
N ALA A 188 21.86 -1.04 -13.55
CA ALA A 188 21.90 -2.14 -12.58
C ALA A 188 21.91 -1.64 -11.11
N GLU A 189 22.46 -0.46 -10.87
CA GLU A 189 22.48 0.22 -9.57
C GLU A 189 21.07 0.58 -9.08
N VAL A 190 20.25 1.13 -9.96
CA VAL A 190 18.84 1.50 -9.66
C VAL A 190 18.00 0.23 -9.49
N ASP A 191 18.29 -0.82 -10.27
CA ASP A 191 17.66 -2.12 -10.10
C ASP A 191 17.98 -2.72 -8.71
N TYR A 192 19.22 -2.62 -8.21
CA TYR A 192 19.54 -3.03 -6.83
C TYR A 192 18.80 -2.22 -5.76
N VAL A 193 18.65 -0.90 -5.96
CA VAL A 193 17.86 -0.04 -5.05
C VAL A 193 16.39 -0.44 -5.07
N SER A 194 15.84 -0.80 -6.23
CA SER A 194 14.45 -1.24 -6.36
C SER A 194 14.14 -2.51 -5.56
N MET A 195 15.17 -3.34 -5.30
CA MET A 195 15.08 -4.54 -4.47
C MET A 195 15.15 -4.25 -2.95
N GLY A 196 15.21 -2.98 -2.55
CA GLY A 196 15.25 -2.58 -1.14
C GLY A 196 16.63 -2.73 -0.47
N ILE A 197 17.70 -2.89 -1.26
CA ILE A 197 19.08 -3.02 -0.76
C ILE A 197 19.60 -1.64 -0.32
N SER A 198 20.28 -1.56 0.82
CA SER A 198 20.81 -0.27 1.31
C SER A 198 21.97 0.22 0.45
N PHE A 199 22.16 1.55 0.36
CA PHE A 199 23.24 2.13 -0.44
C PHE A 199 24.63 1.60 -0.06
N SER A 200 24.88 1.41 1.24
CA SER A 200 26.12 0.85 1.78
C SER A 200 26.39 -0.59 1.36
N GLN A 201 25.34 -1.36 1.05
CA GLN A 201 25.45 -2.73 0.55
C GLN A 201 25.60 -2.77 -0.97
N ILE A 202 24.93 -1.85 -1.68
CA ILE A 202 24.98 -1.78 -3.15
C ILE A 202 26.39 -1.47 -3.64
N VAL A 203 27.10 -0.55 -2.97
CA VAL A 203 28.46 -0.17 -3.40
C VAL A 203 29.41 -1.38 -3.55
N PRO A 204 29.62 -2.23 -2.53
CA PRO A 204 30.47 -3.42 -2.68
C PRO A 204 29.86 -4.49 -3.59
N LEU A 205 28.53 -4.63 -3.64
CA LEU A 205 27.87 -5.58 -4.55
C LEU A 205 28.07 -5.21 -6.02
N PHE A 206 27.92 -3.93 -6.34
CA PHE A 206 28.10 -3.40 -7.68
C PHE A 206 29.56 -3.51 -8.12
N GLN A 207 30.51 -3.17 -7.23
CA GLN A 207 31.95 -3.34 -7.50
C GLN A 207 32.27 -4.80 -7.84
N LYS A 208 31.81 -5.76 -7.02
CA LYS A 208 32.02 -7.18 -7.28
C LYS A 208 31.34 -7.65 -8.57
N THR A 209 30.14 -7.15 -8.86
CA THR A 209 29.43 -7.46 -10.11
C THR A 209 30.20 -6.93 -11.31
N ALA A 210 30.74 -5.71 -11.24
CA ALA A 210 31.53 -5.10 -12.30
C ALA A 210 32.85 -5.86 -12.54
N GLU A 211 33.51 -6.32 -11.47
CA GLU A 211 34.70 -7.18 -11.52
C GLU A 211 34.40 -8.53 -12.19
N GLU A 212 33.31 -9.20 -11.80
CA GLU A 212 32.95 -10.54 -12.31
C GLU A 212 32.43 -10.51 -13.75
N THR A 213 31.76 -9.43 -14.15
CA THR A 213 31.15 -9.28 -15.49
C THR A 213 32.07 -8.56 -16.49
N GLY A 214 33.22 -8.04 -16.06
CA GLY A 214 34.13 -7.27 -16.89
C GLY A 214 33.66 -5.85 -17.21
N MET A 215 32.63 -5.34 -16.51
CA MET A 215 32.15 -3.96 -16.65
C MET A 215 33.09 -2.92 -16.00
N ASP A 216 34.15 -3.35 -15.31
CA ASP A 216 35.14 -2.51 -14.63
C ASP A 216 35.82 -1.46 -15.54
N ALA A 217 35.94 -1.74 -16.84
CA ALA A 217 36.47 -0.77 -17.82
C ALA A 217 35.65 0.54 -17.91
N SER A 218 34.36 0.52 -17.54
CA SER A 218 33.46 1.68 -17.53
C SER A 218 33.68 2.62 -16.33
N LEU A 219 34.27 2.12 -15.24
CA LEU A 219 34.51 2.90 -14.03
C LEU A 219 35.80 3.73 -14.10
N SER A 220 36.58 3.62 -15.18
CA SER A 220 37.83 4.37 -15.40
C SER A 220 38.79 4.33 -14.20
N GLY A 221 38.80 3.23 -13.43
CA GLY A 221 39.61 3.08 -12.22
C GLY A 221 39.14 3.90 -11.01
N SER A 222 37.92 4.47 -11.03
CA SER A 222 37.32 5.18 -9.91
C SER A 222 36.46 4.26 -9.04
N THR A 223 36.57 4.38 -7.72
CA THR A 223 35.74 3.62 -6.79
C THR A 223 34.31 4.17 -6.79
N PHE A 224 33.33 3.34 -7.18
CA PHE A 224 31.90 3.68 -7.00
C PHE A 224 31.60 3.95 -5.52
N THR A 225 30.90 5.03 -5.20
CA THR A 225 30.65 5.49 -3.82
C THR A 225 29.15 5.62 -3.52
N GLU A 226 28.81 5.60 -2.22
CA GLU A 226 27.43 5.86 -1.77
C GLU A 226 26.93 7.24 -2.23
N GLN A 227 27.82 8.24 -2.32
CA GLN A 227 27.46 9.57 -2.79
C GLN A 227 27.10 9.58 -4.28
N GLN A 228 27.82 8.84 -5.11
CA GLN A 228 27.49 8.68 -6.53
C GLN A 228 26.17 7.94 -6.71
N LEU A 229 25.95 6.85 -5.95
CA LEU A 229 24.67 6.14 -5.94
C LEU A 229 23.51 7.04 -5.50
N ALA A 230 23.69 7.83 -4.45
CA ALA A 230 22.68 8.80 -4.00
C ALA A 230 22.38 9.84 -5.09
N CYS A 231 23.38 10.31 -5.84
CA CYS A 231 23.16 11.22 -6.96
C CYS A 231 22.37 10.54 -8.09
N LEU A 232 22.69 9.29 -8.44
CA LEU A 232 21.92 8.52 -9.42
C LEU A 232 20.45 8.37 -9.00
N CYS A 233 20.19 8.04 -7.73
CA CYS A 233 18.84 7.95 -7.19
C CYS A 233 18.09 9.28 -7.26
N ARG A 234 18.75 10.41 -6.92
CA ARG A 234 18.14 11.75 -7.04
C ARG A 234 17.77 12.08 -8.49
N VAL A 235 18.65 11.76 -9.45
CA VAL A 235 18.32 11.90 -10.87
C VAL A 235 17.13 11.02 -11.22
N ALA A 236 17.12 9.74 -10.81
CA ALA A 236 16.00 8.84 -11.08
C ALA A 236 14.66 9.37 -10.52
N CYS A 237 14.65 9.90 -9.28
CA CYS A 237 13.50 10.59 -8.70
C CYS A 237 13.09 11.79 -9.56
N ALA A 238 14.03 12.65 -9.94
CA ALA A 238 13.76 13.85 -10.73
C ALA A 238 13.16 13.52 -12.10
N VAL A 239 13.69 12.52 -12.80
CA VAL A 239 13.11 12.06 -14.07
C VAL A 239 11.71 11.47 -13.85
N ASN A 240 11.48 10.71 -12.77
CA ASN A 240 10.16 10.20 -12.44
C ASN A 240 9.16 11.33 -12.18
N PHE A 241 9.54 12.36 -11.41
CA PHE A 241 8.71 13.54 -11.19
C PHE A 241 8.39 14.27 -12.49
N GLN A 242 9.37 14.47 -13.37
CA GLN A 242 9.12 15.09 -14.68
C GLN A 242 8.14 14.24 -15.49
N THR A 243 8.31 12.92 -15.50
CA THR A 243 7.44 12.00 -16.23
C THR A 243 6.00 12.06 -15.71
N LEU A 244 5.83 12.13 -14.39
CA LEU A 244 4.52 12.31 -13.76
C LEU A 244 3.94 13.68 -14.10
N LYS A 245 4.75 14.75 -14.07
CA LYS A 245 4.33 16.11 -14.44
C LYS A 245 3.79 16.15 -15.87
N ASP A 246 4.53 15.57 -16.81
CA ASP A 246 4.14 15.48 -18.22
C ASP A 246 2.87 14.64 -18.40
N ALA A 247 2.78 13.48 -17.73
CA ALA A 247 1.61 12.61 -17.81
C ALA A 247 0.35 13.27 -17.25
N LEU A 248 0.44 13.91 -16.07
CA LEU A 248 -0.70 14.57 -15.42
C LEU A 248 -1.13 15.84 -16.14
N ARG A 249 -0.24 16.46 -16.92
CA ARG A 249 -0.60 17.55 -17.84
C ARG A 249 -1.57 17.07 -18.92
N CYS A 250 -1.39 15.84 -19.42
CA CYS A 250 -2.14 15.28 -20.54
C CYS A 250 -3.48 14.64 -20.17
N VAL A 251 -3.80 14.46 -18.88
CA VAL A 251 -5.10 13.94 -18.45
C VAL A 251 -6.05 15.05 -18.02
N TRP A 252 -7.36 14.83 -18.17
CA TRP A 252 -8.35 15.79 -17.70
C TRP A 252 -8.50 15.76 -16.17
N ALA A 253 -8.29 14.60 -15.54
CA ALA A 253 -8.37 14.42 -14.10
C ALA A 253 -7.54 13.25 -13.59
N PHE A 254 -7.24 13.27 -12.29
CA PHE A 254 -6.53 12.20 -11.57
C PHE A 254 -7.01 12.10 -10.13
N THR A 255 -6.64 11.01 -9.45
CA THR A 255 -7.03 10.69 -8.07
C THR A 255 -5.79 10.48 -7.21
N ILE A 256 -5.85 10.84 -5.92
CA ILE A 256 -4.80 10.49 -4.95
C ILE A 256 -5.17 9.21 -4.20
N ALA A 257 -4.27 8.25 -4.14
CA ALA A 257 -4.40 7.10 -3.26
C ALA A 257 -3.50 7.25 -2.04
N LEU A 258 -4.09 7.00 -0.87
CA LEU A 258 -3.43 7.06 0.42
C LEU A 258 -3.31 5.63 0.94
N GLU A 259 -2.09 5.10 0.94
CA GLU A 259 -1.81 3.72 1.34
C GLU A 259 -0.88 3.70 2.55
N LYS A 260 -1.13 2.76 3.46
CA LYS A 260 -0.32 2.62 4.67
C LYS A 260 0.79 1.61 4.41
N GLY A 261 2.02 2.08 4.36
CA GLY A 261 3.21 1.26 4.28
C GLY A 261 3.78 0.93 5.67
N ASN A 262 4.48 -0.21 5.78
CA ASN A 262 5.15 -0.62 7.01
C ASN A 262 6.53 -1.23 6.70
N GLY A 263 7.55 -0.37 6.51
CA GLY A 263 8.92 -0.81 6.29
C GLY A 263 9.60 -1.12 7.64
N ALA A 264 10.13 -2.33 7.81
CA ALA A 264 10.88 -2.76 9.01
C ALA A 264 10.34 -2.23 10.37
N ALA A 265 9.03 -2.35 10.59
CA ALA A 265 8.27 -1.86 11.76
C ALA A 265 8.18 -0.33 11.92
N SER A 266 8.40 0.44 10.85
CA SER A 266 8.22 1.89 10.76
C SER A 266 7.05 2.21 9.82
N PRO A 267 5.91 2.68 10.35
CA PRO A 267 4.77 3.03 9.51
C PRO A 267 5.04 4.33 8.74
N TYR A 268 4.64 4.34 7.47
CA TYR A 268 4.61 5.52 6.61
C TYR A 268 3.31 5.57 5.82
N LEU A 269 2.97 6.76 5.35
CA LEU A 269 1.86 7.00 4.44
C LEU A 269 2.46 7.16 3.04
N ASP A 270 2.15 6.22 2.16
CA ASP A 270 2.46 6.33 0.73
C ASP A 270 1.35 7.14 0.05
N VAL A 271 1.74 8.24 -0.59
CA VAL A 271 0.84 9.06 -1.41
C VAL A 271 1.12 8.73 -2.86
N ARG A 272 0.10 8.22 -3.54
CA ARG A 272 0.18 7.74 -4.92
C ARG A 272 -0.79 8.52 -5.80
N VAL A 273 -0.46 8.64 -7.09
CA VAL A 273 -1.32 9.27 -8.09
C VAL A 273 -1.86 8.22 -9.03
N ARG A 274 -3.18 8.24 -9.22
CA ARG A 274 -3.92 7.35 -10.12
C ARG A 274 -4.56 8.13 -11.25
N PHE A 275 -4.34 7.70 -12.48
CA PHE A 275 -4.94 8.32 -13.67
C PHE A 275 -5.14 7.30 -14.78
N GLU A 276 -6.02 7.60 -15.72
CA GLU A 276 -6.24 6.78 -16.90
C GLU A 276 -5.45 7.33 -18.09
N ARG A 277 -4.87 6.43 -18.88
CA ARG A 277 -4.24 6.73 -20.16
C ARG A 277 -4.44 5.53 -21.11
N ASP A 278 -4.97 5.78 -22.30
CA ASP A 278 -5.13 4.79 -23.37
C ASP A 278 -5.88 3.50 -22.95
N GLY A 279 -6.96 3.63 -22.18
CA GLY A 279 -7.77 2.55 -21.63
C GLY A 279 -7.15 1.86 -20.41
N ARG A 280 -5.99 2.33 -19.92
CA ARG A 280 -5.26 1.72 -18.81
C ARG A 280 -5.32 2.61 -17.58
N LEU A 281 -5.74 2.03 -16.45
CA LEU A 281 -5.61 2.69 -15.15
C LEU A 281 -4.16 2.51 -14.68
N LEU A 282 -3.51 3.63 -14.38
CA LEU A 282 -2.12 3.71 -13.93
C LEU A 282 -2.09 4.17 -12.47
N ASP A 283 -1.12 3.66 -11.71
CA ASP A 283 -0.94 3.93 -10.28
C ASP A 283 0.56 4.04 -9.97
N PHE A 284 0.99 5.24 -9.56
CA PHE A 284 2.40 5.56 -9.31
C PHE A 284 2.58 6.25 -7.97
N HIS A 285 3.66 5.89 -7.28
CA HIS A 285 4.12 6.58 -6.08
C HIS A 285 4.50 8.03 -6.41
N LEU A 286 4.02 8.98 -5.59
CA LEU A 286 4.38 10.39 -5.67
C LEU A 286 5.34 10.78 -4.57
N VAL A 287 4.97 10.52 -3.31
CA VAL A 287 5.80 10.84 -2.14
C VAL A 287 5.32 10.05 -0.93
N SER A 288 6.23 9.68 -0.05
CA SER A 288 5.94 9.03 1.22
C SER A 288 6.27 9.93 2.40
N VAL A 289 5.44 9.88 3.44
CA VAL A 289 5.69 10.57 4.70
C VAL A 289 5.69 9.57 5.86
N PRO A 290 6.72 9.55 6.73
CA PRO A 290 6.71 8.70 7.91
C PRO A 290 5.57 9.08 8.86
N VAL A 291 4.77 8.13 9.36
CA VAL A 291 3.64 8.45 10.24
C VAL A 291 4.16 8.96 11.60
N ARG A 292 3.92 10.24 11.90
CA ARG A 292 4.30 10.90 13.16
C ARG A 292 3.07 11.56 13.78
N GLU A 293 2.67 11.08 14.94
CA GLU A 293 1.50 11.59 15.68
C GLU A 293 1.89 12.37 16.95
N ASN A 294 3.18 12.72 17.06
CA ASN A 294 3.75 13.30 18.26
C ASN A 294 3.30 14.75 18.52
N SER A 295 2.94 15.51 17.47
CA SER A 295 2.52 16.91 17.60
C SER A 295 1.65 17.36 16.40
N PRO A 296 0.64 18.23 16.62
CA PRO A 296 -0.18 18.81 15.55
C PRO A 296 0.62 19.59 14.50
N GLN A 297 1.70 20.26 14.90
CA GLN A 297 2.56 21.02 13.97
C GLN A 297 3.25 20.08 12.98
N ILE A 298 3.77 18.95 13.44
CA ILE A 298 4.40 17.94 12.57
C ILE A 298 3.36 17.42 11.57
N ILE A 299 2.15 17.10 12.03
CA ILE A 299 1.04 16.63 11.18
C ILE A 299 0.72 17.64 10.08
N GLN A 300 0.67 18.93 10.43
CA GLN A 300 0.41 20.02 9.49
C GLN A 300 1.52 20.16 8.47
N HIS A 301 2.79 20.14 8.88
CA HIS A 301 3.93 20.23 7.97
C HIS A 301 4.04 19.02 7.03
N GLN A 302 3.70 17.81 7.49
CA GLN A 302 3.62 16.63 6.61
C GLN A 302 2.60 16.84 5.50
N SER A 303 1.42 17.39 5.83
CA SER A 303 0.41 17.75 4.83
C SER A 303 0.91 18.83 3.87
N GLU A 304 1.61 19.86 4.37
CA GLU A 304 2.19 20.94 3.55
C GLU A 304 3.22 20.42 2.54
N ARG A 305 4.07 19.47 2.94
CA ARG A 305 5.07 18.89 2.05
C ARG A 305 4.44 18.09 0.91
N ILE A 306 3.36 17.37 1.19
CA ILE A 306 2.62 16.62 0.16
C ILE A 306 1.94 17.59 -0.80
N VAL A 307 1.30 18.64 -0.30
CA VAL A 307 0.68 19.67 -1.15
C VAL A 307 1.72 20.39 -2.00
N LYS A 308 2.90 20.71 -1.45
CA LYS A 308 4.01 21.30 -2.20
C LYS A 308 4.49 20.39 -3.33
N CYS A 309 4.54 19.07 -3.09
CA CYS A 309 4.85 18.11 -4.15
C CYS A 309 3.80 18.16 -5.28
N LEU A 310 2.51 18.25 -4.93
CA LEU A 310 1.44 18.42 -5.91
C LEU A 310 1.50 19.77 -6.64
N ASP A 311 1.85 20.86 -5.97
CA ASP A 311 1.98 22.18 -6.58
C ASP A 311 3.09 22.20 -7.67
N VAL A 312 4.12 21.35 -7.54
CA VAL A 312 5.20 21.20 -8.53
C VAL A 312 4.85 20.19 -9.63
N VAL A 313 4.41 18.97 -9.25
CA VAL A 313 4.16 17.88 -10.20
C VAL A 313 2.84 18.08 -10.95
N ALA A 314 1.87 18.78 -10.37
CA ALA A 314 0.61 19.11 -11.01
C ALA A 314 0.14 20.51 -10.58
N PRO A 315 0.74 21.61 -11.09
CA PRO A 315 0.42 22.98 -10.65
C PRO A 315 -1.07 23.36 -10.75
N GLY A 316 -1.80 22.72 -11.68
CA GLY A 316 -3.26 22.84 -11.82
C GLY A 316 -4.09 21.81 -11.05
N TRP A 317 -3.55 21.14 -10.04
CA TRP A 317 -4.22 20.01 -9.38
C TRP A 317 -5.57 20.40 -8.79
N LYS A 318 -5.76 21.62 -8.30
CA LYS A 318 -7.04 22.11 -7.75
C LYS A 318 -8.19 22.01 -8.75
N SER A 319 -7.89 22.11 -10.04
CA SER A 319 -8.87 22.00 -11.11
C SER A 319 -8.95 20.63 -11.76
N LYS A 320 -8.01 19.71 -11.48
CA LYS A 320 -7.95 18.35 -12.05
C LYS A 320 -8.15 17.21 -11.05
N LEU A 321 -7.85 17.42 -9.77
CA LEU A 321 -7.93 16.39 -8.73
C LEU A 321 -9.39 16.01 -8.50
N LEU A 322 -9.69 14.75 -8.77
CA LEU A 322 -11.03 14.19 -8.75
C LEU A 322 -11.45 13.74 -7.35
N GLY A 323 -10.51 13.20 -6.59
CA GLY A 323 -10.80 12.64 -5.28
C GLY A 323 -9.62 11.93 -4.61
N VAL A 324 -9.93 11.29 -3.48
CA VAL A 324 -9.01 10.47 -2.71
C VAL A 324 -9.57 9.05 -2.51
N THR A 325 -8.71 8.06 -2.63
CA THR A 325 -8.99 6.66 -2.29
C THR A 325 -8.06 6.18 -1.18
N THR A 326 -8.51 5.27 -0.33
CA THR A 326 -7.68 4.64 0.71
C THR A 326 -8.03 3.16 0.85
N SER A 327 -7.07 2.36 1.33
CA SER A 327 -7.28 0.95 1.68
C SER A 327 -7.93 0.75 3.06
N ASP A 328 -7.96 1.79 3.91
CA ASP A 328 -8.47 1.78 5.28
C ASP A 328 -9.68 2.71 5.47
N SER A 329 -10.42 2.54 6.57
CA SER A 329 -11.47 3.49 6.98
C SER A 329 -10.89 4.84 7.40
N PHE A 330 -11.63 5.93 7.19
CA PHE A 330 -11.16 7.29 7.53
C PHE A 330 -10.78 7.43 9.01
N ALA A 331 -11.52 6.79 9.92
CA ALA A 331 -11.21 6.76 11.35
C ALA A 331 -9.87 6.08 11.68
N LYS A 332 -9.49 5.04 10.94
CA LYS A 332 -8.24 4.27 11.16
C LYS A 332 -7.01 4.90 10.49
N MET A 333 -7.21 5.88 9.59
CA MET A 333 -6.10 6.56 8.93
C MET A 333 -5.25 7.36 9.92
N PRO A 334 -3.93 7.51 9.66
CA PRO A 334 -3.08 8.43 10.40
C PRO A 334 -3.63 9.86 10.38
N SER A 335 -3.38 10.61 11.45
CA SER A 335 -3.86 11.99 11.56
C SER A 335 -3.42 12.90 10.41
N CYS A 336 -2.21 12.71 9.86
CA CYS A 336 -1.72 13.45 8.69
C CYS A 336 -2.52 13.18 7.41
N ALA A 337 -2.99 11.95 7.20
CA ALA A 337 -3.82 11.60 6.07
C ALA A 337 -5.19 12.27 6.15
N ARG A 338 -5.83 12.29 7.34
CA ARG A 338 -7.11 12.98 7.54
C ARG A 338 -7.00 14.49 7.28
N VAL A 339 -5.96 15.12 7.80
CA VAL A 339 -5.68 16.55 7.55
C VAL A 339 -5.44 16.82 6.06
N LEU A 340 -4.68 15.96 5.39
CA LEU A 340 -4.44 16.05 3.95
C LEU A 340 -5.74 15.96 3.14
N VAL A 341 -6.61 14.97 3.40
CA VAL A 341 -7.89 14.82 2.69
C VAL A 341 -8.72 16.10 2.78
N ASN A 342 -8.89 16.64 3.98
CA ASN A 342 -9.67 17.86 4.18
C ASN A 342 -9.08 19.04 3.40
N ARG A 343 -7.75 19.17 3.39
CA ARG A 343 -7.06 20.23 2.66
C ARG A 343 -7.19 20.08 1.15
N LEU A 344 -7.05 18.87 0.62
CA LEU A 344 -7.22 18.59 -0.80
C LEU A 344 -8.64 18.90 -1.25
N ALA A 345 -9.63 18.46 -0.47
CA ALA A 345 -11.03 18.66 -0.78
C ALA A 345 -11.43 20.15 -0.76
N GLN A 346 -10.94 20.92 0.22
CA GLN A 346 -11.13 22.38 0.28
C GLN A 346 -10.44 23.13 -0.86
N GLY A 347 -9.35 22.59 -1.39
CA GLY A 347 -8.61 23.19 -2.49
C GLY A 347 -9.26 22.99 -3.87
N CYS A 348 -10.16 22.02 -4.02
CA CYS A 348 -10.73 21.66 -5.33
C CYS A 348 -11.86 22.59 -5.78
N VAL A 349 -11.90 22.88 -7.08
CA VAL A 349 -12.89 23.80 -7.69
C VAL A 349 -14.26 23.17 -7.95
N ALA A 350 -14.34 21.85 -7.89
CA ALA A 350 -15.53 21.06 -8.22
C ALA A 350 -15.70 19.93 -7.21
N SER A 351 -16.78 19.16 -7.36
CA SER A 351 -17.05 18.02 -6.48
C SER A 351 -15.84 17.08 -6.38
N PHE A 352 -15.60 16.69 -5.13
CA PHE A 352 -14.54 15.81 -4.70
C PHE A 352 -15.15 14.44 -4.40
N TYR A 353 -14.40 13.36 -4.65
CA TYR A 353 -14.85 12.01 -4.33
C TYR A 353 -13.95 11.39 -3.27
N CYS A 354 -14.53 10.70 -2.30
CA CYS A 354 -13.77 9.92 -1.34
C CYS A 354 -14.25 8.47 -1.34
N GLU A 355 -13.32 7.53 -1.48
CA GLU A 355 -13.60 6.11 -1.29
C GLU A 355 -12.75 5.52 -0.17
N TRP A 356 -13.44 4.95 0.82
CA TRP A 356 -12.85 4.47 2.07
C TRP A 356 -12.48 2.97 2.05
N GLY A 357 -12.23 2.36 0.89
CA GLY A 357 -11.69 0.99 0.83
C GLY A 357 -12.60 -0.11 1.38
N LEU A 358 -13.91 -0.03 1.17
CA LEU A 358 -14.89 -0.97 1.76
C LEU A 358 -14.61 -2.45 1.42
N VAL A 359 -14.22 -2.74 0.17
CA VAL A 359 -13.89 -4.11 -0.27
C VAL A 359 -12.63 -4.61 0.42
N PRO A 360 -11.48 -3.89 0.38
CA PRO A 360 -10.29 -4.23 1.17
C PRO A 360 -10.59 -4.47 2.66
N GLN A 361 -11.38 -3.59 3.29
CA GLN A 361 -11.75 -3.75 4.71
C GLN A 361 -12.51 -5.06 4.98
N LEU A 362 -13.47 -5.41 4.12
CA LEU A 362 -14.20 -6.67 4.26
C LEU A 362 -13.29 -7.88 4.01
N GLU A 363 -12.39 -7.82 3.03
CA GLU A 363 -11.40 -8.88 2.79
C GLU A 363 -10.46 -9.09 3.98
N GLN A 364 -9.99 -7.99 4.59
CA GLN A 364 -9.16 -8.04 5.79
C GLN A 364 -9.93 -8.62 6.98
N ALA A 365 -11.19 -8.23 7.17
CA ALA A 365 -12.05 -8.80 8.20
C ALA A 365 -12.19 -10.32 8.06
N ILE A 366 -12.40 -10.81 6.82
CA ILE A 366 -12.46 -12.25 6.51
C ILE A 366 -11.13 -12.93 6.78
N GLN A 367 -10.01 -12.34 6.33
CA GLN A 367 -8.67 -12.89 6.55
C GLN A 367 -8.40 -13.11 8.03
N GLU A 368 -8.73 -12.14 8.87
CA GLU A 368 -8.55 -12.23 10.31
C GLU A 368 -9.52 -13.24 10.96
N SER A 369 -10.74 -13.41 10.46
CA SER A 369 -11.63 -14.50 10.90
C SER A 369 -11.05 -15.87 10.55
N PHE A 370 -10.44 -16.02 9.37
CA PHE A 370 -9.71 -17.23 9.00
C PHE A 370 -8.48 -17.46 9.88
N ASN A 371 -7.73 -16.42 10.25
CA ASN A 371 -6.61 -16.55 11.19
C ASN A 371 -7.06 -17.14 12.54
N GLY A 372 -8.27 -16.79 13.00
CA GLY A 372 -8.88 -17.39 14.19
C GLY A 372 -9.29 -18.86 14.02
N LEU A 373 -9.84 -19.22 12.84
CA LEU A 373 -10.23 -20.61 12.52
C LEU A 373 -9.03 -21.54 12.29
N CYS A 374 -8.03 -21.05 11.56
CA CYS A 374 -6.86 -21.78 11.09
C CYS A 374 -5.80 -21.99 12.19
N ASN A 375 -6.24 -22.47 13.35
CA ASN A 375 -5.33 -22.90 14.41
C ASN A 375 -4.49 -24.12 13.98
N GLN A 376 -3.48 -24.45 14.78
CA GLN A 376 -2.54 -25.54 14.50
C GLN A 376 -3.24 -26.89 14.24
N ARG A 377 -4.33 -27.19 14.96
CA ARG A 377 -5.09 -28.44 14.78
C ARG A 377 -5.84 -28.44 13.45
N PHE A 378 -6.52 -27.35 13.12
CA PHE A 378 -7.27 -27.21 11.87
C PHE A 378 -6.32 -27.33 10.66
N MET A 379 -5.20 -26.61 10.70
CA MET A 379 -4.21 -26.59 9.62
C MET A 379 -3.47 -27.92 9.46
N SER A 380 -3.21 -28.63 10.56
CA SER A 380 -2.67 -30.00 10.50
C SER A 380 -3.61 -30.93 9.74
N GLY A 381 -4.90 -30.94 10.09
CA GLY A 381 -5.91 -31.74 9.39
C GLY A 381 -6.02 -31.38 7.91
N LEU A 382 -6.05 -30.08 7.59
CA LEU A 382 -6.09 -29.60 6.20
C LEU A 382 -4.87 -30.08 5.41
N THR A 383 -3.67 -29.94 5.97
CA THR A 383 -2.40 -30.35 5.34
C THR A 383 -2.35 -31.85 5.06
N VAL A 384 -2.76 -32.66 6.04
CA VAL A 384 -2.82 -34.13 5.91
C VAL A 384 -3.76 -34.53 4.79
N LEU A 385 -4.99 -33.99 4.79
CA LEU A 385 -5.99 -34.36 3.80
C LEU A 385 -5.64 -33.88 2.38
N VAL A 386 -5.19 -32.63 2.23
CA VAL A 386 -4.73 -32.11 0.93
C VAL A 386 -3.56 -32.94 0.40
N GLY A 387 -2.57 -33.25 1.26
CA GLY A 387 -1.44 -34.09 0.88
C GLY A 387 -1.87 -35.51 0.49
N HIS A 388 -2.84 -36.09 1.20
CA HIS A 388 -3.37 -37.42 0.95
C HIS A 388 -4.14 -37.49 -0.38
N PHE A 389 -5.15 -36.64 -0.58
CA PHE A 389 -6.00 -36.68 -1.77
C PHE A 389 -5.22 -36.42 -3.06
N ARG A 390 -4.20 -35.54 -3.01
CA ARG A 390 -3.33 -35.28 -4.17
C ARG A 390 -2.43 -36.45 -4.55
N ARG A 391 -2.21 -37.43 -3.67
CA ARG A 391 -1.41 -38.63 -3.96
C ARG A 391 -2.27 -39.81 -4.42
N GLN A 392 -3.59 -39.72 -4.27
CA GLN A 392 -4.48 -40.84 -4.52
C GLN A 392 -4.91 -40.92 -5.99
N ARG A 393 -4.14 -41.66 -6.80
CA ARG A 393 -4.38 -41.79 -8.25
C ARG A 393 -5.76 -42.32 -8.60
N THR A 394 -6.28 -43.28 -7.83
CA THR A 394 -7.62 -43.85 -8.05
C THR A 394 -8.71 -42.79 -7.89
N LEU A 395 -8.65 -42.02 -6.79
CA LEU A 395 -9.58 -40.92 -6.52
C LEU A 395 -9.52 -39.86 -7.64
N ILE A 396 -8.32 -39.45 -8.05
CA ILE A 396 -8.12 -38.46 -9.12
C ILE A 396 -8.76 -38.94 -10.43
N ARG A 397 -8.59 -40.22 -10.78
CA ARG A 397 -9.21 -40.80 -11.97
C ARG A 397 -10.74 -40.81 -11.89
N GLU A 398 -11.31 -41.14 -10.73
CA GLU A 398 -12.76 -41.11 -10.48
C GLU A 398 -13.34 -39.69 -10.50
N MET A 399 -12.49 -38.68 -10.30
CA MET A 399 -12.82 -37.27 -10.35
C MET A 399 -12.50 -36.61 -11.70
N ASN A 400 -12.43 -37.41 -12.78
CA ASN A 400 -12.13 -36.90 -14.13
C ASN A 400 -10.83 -36.09 -14.20
N GLU A 401 -9.78 -36.60 -13.53
CA GLU A 401 -8.46 -35.98 -13.45
C GLU A 401 -8.41 -34.65 -12.65
N GLU A 402 -9.52 -34.27 -12.01
CA GLU A 402 -9.56 -33.11 -11.13
C GLU A 402 -8.81 -33.40 -9.83
N MET A 403 -7.72 -32.66 -9.60
CA MET A 403 -6.91 -32.78 -8.38
C MET A 403 -7.40 -31.82 -7.29
N CYS A 404 -7.33 -32.27 -6.04
CA CYS A 404 -7.49 -31.39 -4.87
C CYS A 404 -6.60 -30.14 -5.00
N PRO A 405 -7.14 -28.92 -4.90
CA PRO A 405 -6.34 -27.70 -4.99
C PRO A 405 -5.23 -27.65 -3.92
N LYS A 406 -4.15 -26.93 -4.22
CA LYS A 406 -3.16 -26.54 -3.20
C LYS A 406 -3.68 -25.31 -2.46
N PHE A 407 -3.21 -25.12 -1.23
CA PHE A 407 -3.41 -23.88 -0.50
C PHE A 407 -2.08 -23.23 -0.17
N GLU A 408 -2.12 -21.91 0.03
CA GLU A 408 -1.04 -21.10 0.57
C GLU A 408 -1.39 -20.74 2.01
N ASP A 409 -0.43 -20.96 2.92
CA ASP A 409 -0.64 -20.66 4.34
C ASP A 409 -0.79 -19.14 4.55
N GLY A 410 -1.69 -18.75 5.44
CA GLY A 410 -2.03 -17.35 5.68
C GLY A 410 -2.90 -16.69 4.60
N GLN A 411 -3.27 -17.36 3.50
CA GLN A 411 -4.16 -16.79 2.49
C GLN A 411 -5.58 -17.39 2.52
N TRP A 412 -6.54 -16.61 3.05
CA TRP A 412 -7.91 -17.09 3.24
C TRP A 412 -8.58 -17.59 1.96
N ARG A 413 -8.33 -16.93 0.82
CA ARG A 413 -8.93 -17.28 -0.48
C ARG A 413 -8.49 -18.66 -0.96
N SER A 414 -7.22 -18.98 -0.75
CA SER A 414 -6.61 -20.25 -1.12
C SER A 414 -7.19 -21.38 -0.27
N ILE A 415 -7.31 -21.16 1.04
CA ILE A 415 -7.93 -22.09 1.99
C ILE A 415 -9.42 -22.27 1.67
N ALA A 416 -10.19 -21.19 1.51
CA ALA A 416 -11.61 -21.24 1.19
C ALA A 416 -11.89 -22.00 -0.12
N SER A 417 -11.01 -21.88 -1.12
CA SER A 417 -11.09 -22.66 -2.36
C SER A 417 -10.95 -24.17 -2.10
N VAL A 418 -10.05 -24.59 -1.22
CA VAL A 418 -9.91 -26.00 -0.82
C VAL A 418 -11.14 -26.46 -0.06
N LEU A 419 -11.65 -25.68 0.89
CA LEU A 419 -12.85 -26.02 1.67
C LEU A 419 -14.08 -26.20 0.78
N LYS A 420 -14.24 -25.33 -0.23
CA LYS A 420 -15.29 -25.45 -1.25
C LYS A 420 -15.17 -26.75 -2.05
N TRP A 421 -13.94 -27.11 -2.45
CA TRP A 421 -13.69 -28.37 -3.14
C TRP A 421 -13.96 -29.59 -2.25
N PHE A 422 -13.64 -29.51 -0.94
CA PHE A 422 -13.99 -30.54 0.05
C PHE A 422 -15.49 -30.70 0.19
N ASN A 423 -16.24 -29.60 0.24
CA ASN A 423 -17.70 -29.63 0.30
C ASN A 423 -18.31 -30.29 -0.96
N ALA A 424 -17.88 -29.86 -2.15
CA ALA A 424 -18.39 -30.37 -3.42
C ALA A 424 -18.16 -31.88 -3.61
N ASN A 425 -17.05 -32.40 -3.08
CA ASN A 425 -16.65 -33.80 -3.27
C ASN A 425 -16.79 -34.67 -2.00
N ARG A 426 -17.45 -34.14 -0.96
CA ARG A 426 -17.48 -34.67 0.41
C ARG A 426 -17.68 -36.18 0.50
N ALA A 427 -18.71 -36.71 -0.16
CA ALA A 427 -19.06 -38.13 -0.03
C ALA A 427 -17.91 -39.05 -0.46
N ARG A 428 -17.26 -38.73 -1.59
CA ARG A 428 -16.13 -39.49 -2.13
C ARG A 428 -14.89 -39.35 -1.26
N LEU A 429 -14.62 -38.13 -0.79
CA LEU A 429 -13.46 -37.84 0.06
C LEU A 429 -13.55 -38.56 1.40
N ILE A 430 -14.73 -38.58 2.03
CA ILE A 430 -14.94 -39.29 3.30
C ILE A 430 -14.79 -40.80 3.11
N GLN A 431 -15.34 -41.37 2.02
CA GLN A 431 -15.14 -42.78 1.71
C GLN A 431 -13.66 -43.10 1.53
N CYS A 432 -12.93 -42.27 0.76
CA CYS A 432 -11.50 -42.43 0.58
C CYS A 432 -10.74 -42.41 1.91
N VAL A 433 -11.07 -41.49 2.83
CA VAL A 433 -10.45 -41.42 4.17
C VAL A 433 -10.76 -42.67 5.02
N GLN A 434 -11.98 -43.22 4.90
CA GLN A 434 -12.37 -44.44 5.59
C GLN A 434 -11.60 -45.66 5.06
N ASP A 435 -11.42 -45.74 3.75
CA ASP A 435 -10.74 -46.86 3.08
C ASP A 435 -9.22 -46.83 3.30
N THR A 436 -8.61 -45.64 3.30
CA THR A 436 -7.14 -45.50 3.37
C THR A 436 -6.61 -45.23 4.78
N GLN A 437 -7.45 -44.76 5.70
CA GLN A 437 -7.11 -44.39 7.07
C GLN A 437 -5.80 -43.59 7.18
N PRO A 438 -5.74 -42.37 6.59
CA PRO A 438 -4.51 -41.57 6.60
C PRO A 438 -4.12 -41.22 8.04
N THR A 439 -2.84 -41.41 8.36
CA THR A 439 -2.31 -41.03 9.68
C THR A 439 -2.46 -39.52 9.91
N GLY A 440 -3.09 -39.15 11.04
CA GLY A 440 -3.35 -37.75 11.37
C GLY A 440 -4.57 -37.15 10.66
N ALA A 441 -5.41 -37.96 9.99
CA ALA A 441 -6.67 -37.50 9.43
C ALA A 441 -7.58 -36.92 10.55
N PRO A 442 -8.23 -35.77 10.32
CA PRO A 442 -9.07 -35.16 11.33
C PRO A 442 -10.40 -35.90 11.50
N GLY A 443 -11.03 -35.74 12.66
CA GLY A 443 -12.30 -36.40 13.00
C GLY A 443 -13.53 -35.74 12.37
N LYS A 444 -14.71 -36.25 12.74
CA LYS A 444 -16.01 -35.75 12.24
C LYS A 444 -16.24 -34.28 12.59
N GLU A 445 -15.76 -33.83 13.75
CA GLU A 445 -15.87 -32.44 14.23
C GLU A 445 -15.24 -31.43 13.24
N TRP A 446 -14.15 -31.83 12.60
CA TRP A 446 -13.45 -30.99 11.63
C TRP A 446 -14.24 -30.89 10.33
N TRP A 447 -14.76 -32.01 9.83
CA TRP A 447 -15.62 -32.03 8.63
C TRP A 447 -16.89 -31.21 8.83
N ILE A 448 -17.53 -31.30 10.01
CA ILE A 448 -18.69 -30.50 10.36
C ILE A 448 -18.35 -29.00 10.28
N THR A 449 -17.21 -28.59 10.86
CA THR A 449 -16.74 -27.20 10.84
C THR A 449 -16.49 -26.71 9.41
N VAL A 450 -15.85 -27.52 8.56
CA VAL A 450 -15.59 -27.17 7.15
C VAL A 450 -16.87 -26.89 6.37
N LEU A 451 -17.90 -27.71 6.56
CA LEU A 451 -19.16 -27.56 5.84
C LEU A 451 -19.89 -26.29 6.27
N ALA A 452 -19.94 -26.03 7.58
CA ALA A 452 -20.55 -24.83 8.14
C ALA A 452 -19.83 -23.55 7.70
N VAL A 453 -18.48 -23.54 7.74
CA VAL A 453 -17.65 -22.43 7.26
C VAL A 453 -17.86 -22.18 5.77
N ASN A 454 -17.92 -23.22 4.93
CA ASN A 454 -18.16 -23.06 3.50
C ASN A 454 -19.53 -22.40 3.22
N SER A 455 -20.57 -22.78 3.96
CA SER A 455 -21.91 -22.20 3.83
C SER A 455 -21.94 -20.70 4.16
N ALA A 456 -21.27 -20.28 5.23
CA ALA A 456 -21.10 -18.86 5.54
C ALA A 456 -20.32 -18.12 4.43
N MET A 457 -19.26 -18.75 3.92
CA MET A 457 -18.42 -18.16 2.86
C MET A 457 -19.15 -18.00 1.52
N GLU A 458 -20.19 -18.79 1.23
CA GLU A 458 -21.02 -18.57 0.05
C GLU A 458 -21.74 -17.21 0.11
N ARG A 459 -22.26 -16.81 1.28
CA ARG A 459 -22.87 -15.48 1.47
C ARG A 459 -21.86 -14.36 1.36
N VAL A 460 -20.69 -14.54 1.96
CA VAL A 460 -19.58 -13.61 1.86
C VAL A 460 -19.15 -13.40 0.40
N ASN A 461 -19.03 -14.48 -0.38
CA ASN A 461 -18.67 -14.40 -1.79
C ASN A 461 -19.72 -13.67 -2.63
N VAL A 462 -21.01 -13.85 -2.34
CA VAL A 462 -22.08 -13.09 -2.99
C VAL A 462 -21.95 -11.60 -2.68
N ALA A 463 -21.79 -11.23 -1.41
CA ALA A 463 -21.62 -9.83 -1.00
C ALA A 463 -20.38 -9.19 -1.65
N LEU A 464 -19.23 -9.87 -1.63
CA LEU A 464 -18.01 -9.41 -2.30
C LEU A 464 -18.18 -9.27 -3.81
N THR A 465 -18.97 -10.13 -4.44
CA THR A 465 -19.26 -10.03 -5.89
C THR A 465 -20.15 -8.82 -6.19
N MET A 466 -21.15 -8.56 -5.34
CA MET A 466 -22.02 -7.39 -5.48
C MET A 466 -21.25 -6.09 -5.26
N LEU A 467 -20.41 -6.02 -4.22
CA LEU A 467 -19.56 -4.87 -3.91
C LEU A 467 -18.52 -4.53 -4.99
N ARG A 468 -18.04 -5.54 -5.72
CA ARG A 468 -17.15 -5.37 -6.87
C ARG A 468 -17.91 -5.19 -8.19
N GLY A 469 -19.23 -5.36 -8.15
CA GLY A 469 -20.08 -5.36 -9.34
C GLY A 469 -20.37 -3.96 -9.85
N PRO A 470 -20.85 -3.81 -11.10
CA PRO A 470 -21.14 -2.52 -11.68
C PRO A 470 -22.29 -1.78 -10.96
N SER A 471 -23.15 -2.53 -10.25
CA SER A 471 -24.22 -2.00 -9.41
C SER A 471 -23.74 -1.34 -8.11
N ALA A 472 -22.50 -1.57 -7.69
CA ALA A 472 -21.88 -0.94 -6.52
C ALA A 472 -21.33 0.47 -6.79
N ALA A 473 -21.48 1.00 -8.02
CA ALA A 473 -21.06 2.36 -8.35
C ALA A 473 -21.78 3.43 -7.50
N LEU A 474 -22.96 3.13 -6.97
CA LEU A 474 -23.69 4.02 -6.06
C LEU A 474 -23.22 3.80 -4.62
N VAL A 475 -22.72 4.88 -3.98
CA VAL A 475 -22.23 4.86 -2.59
C VAL A 475 -23.28 4.32 -1.61
N SER A 476 -24.57 4.66 -1.81
CA SER A 476 -25.68 4.16 -0.97
C SER A 476 -25.87 2.63 -1.07
N ALA A 477 -25.65 2.04 -2.24
CA ALA A 477 -25.82 0.60 -2.46
C ALA A 477 -24.71 -0.23 -1.78
N ARG A 478 -23.51 0.35 -1.59
CA ARG A 478 -22.36 -0.37 -1.01
C ARG A 478 -22.58 -0.68 0.47
N GLY A 479 -23.09 0.27 1.25
CA GLY A 479 -23.48 0.04 2.64
C GLY A 479 -24.58 -1.01 2.78
N GLU A 480 -25.58 -0.96 1.90
CA GLU A 480 -26.68 -1.93 1.86
C GLU A 480 -26.21 -3.38 1.60
N PHE A 481 -25.19 -3.58 0.76
CA PHE A 481 -24.64 -4.92 0.53
C PHE A 481 -23.96 -5.52 1.76
N VAL A 482 -23.27 -4.70 2.55
CA VAL A 482 -22.64 -5.14 3.81
C VAL A 482 -23.71 -5.37 4.88
N ALA A 483 -24.69 -4.47 4.98
CA ALA A 483 -25.85 -4.63 5.87
C ALA A 483 -26.59 -5.95 5.58
N LYS A 484 -26.84 -6.23 4.30
CA LYS A 484 -27.46 -7.48 3.85
C LYS A 484 -26.62 -8.70 4.21
N LEU A 485 -25.28 -8.63 4.08
CA LEU A 485 -24.41 -9.73 4.50
C LEU A 485 -24.55 -10.04 5.99
N VAL A 486 -24.56 -9.00 6.83
CA VAL A 486 -24.75 -9.13 8.29
C VAL A 486 -26.11 -9.78 8.57
N THR A 487 -27.18 -9.30 7.95
CA THR A 487 -28.54 -9.86 8.11
C THR A 487 -28.63 -11.31 7.63
N ASP A 488 -28.08 -11.63 6.46
CA ASP A 488 -28.12 -12.98 5.88
C ASP A 488 -27.37 -13.98 6.78
N LEU A 489 -26.18 -13.62 7.29
CA LEU A 489 -25.41 -14.46 8.19
C LEU A 489 -26.07 -14.60 9.58
N ALA A 490 -26.61 -13.52 10.14
CA ALA A 490 -27.32 -13.58 11.42
C ALA A 490 -28.57 -14.46 11.32
N THR A 491 -29.36 -14.32 10.26
CA THR A 491 -30.55 -15.13 10.01
C THR A 491 -30.20 -16.60 9.82
N MET A 492 -29.13 -16.89 9.07
CA MET A 492 -28.67 -18.27 8.83
C MET A 492 -28.17 -18.96 10.10
N THR A 493 -27.53 -18.23 11.00
CA THR A 493 -26.91 -18.82 12.20
C THR A 493 -27.75 -18.72 13.45
N GLY A 494 -28.75 -17.82 13.48
CA GLY A 494 -29.47 -17.46 14.69
C GLY A 494 -28.69 -16.52 15.62
N ALA A 495 -27.68 -15.81 15.10
CA ALA A 495 -26.94 -14.82 15.87
C ALA A 495 -27.84 -13.62 16.21
N LEU A 496 -27.69 -13.10 17.42
CA LEU A 496 -28.45 -11.95 17.93
C LEU A 496 -27.51 -10.76 18.12
N GLY A 497 -27.96 -9.57 17.74
CA GLY A 497 -27.21 -8.32 17.87
C GLY A 497 -27.51 -7.34 16.72
N PRO A 498 -26.95 -6.13 16.76
CA PRO A 498 -26.06 -5.60 17.81
C PRO A 498 -26.80 -5.40 19.15
N LEU A 499 -26.18 -5.81 20.25
CA LEU A 499 -26.71 -5.73 21.62
C LEU A 499 -26.52 -4.31 22.19
N ALA A 500 -27.45 -3.86 23.04
CA ALA A 500 -27.23 -2.65 23.84
C ALA A 500 -26.25 -2.95 24.99
N VAL A 501 -25.47 -1.94 25.42
CA VAL A 501 -24.41 -2.00 26.46
C VAL A 501 -24.86 -2.66 27.79
N SER A 502 -26.17 -2.78 28.04
CA SER A 502 -26.76 -3.38 29.25
C SER A 502 -27.25 -4.83 29.08
N GLN A 503 -27.02 -5.49 27.94
CA GLN A 503 -27.59 -6.82 27.61
C GLN A 503 -26.54 -7.95 27.45
N HIS A 504 -25.39 -7.85 28.11
CA HIS A 504 -24.46 -8.99 28.19
C HIS A 504 -25.11 -10.14 28.98
N ALA A 505 -25.17 -11.32 28.35
CA ALA A 505 -25.90 -12.46 28.89
C ALA A 505 -25.04 -13.24 29.89
N THR A 506 -25.67 -13.71 30.97
CA THR A 506 -25.11 -14.72 31.86
C THR A 506 -25.46 -16.11 31.32
N GLY A 507 -24.52 -16.82 30.67
CA GLY A 507 -24.77 -18.18 30.14
C GLY A 507 -23.68 -18.78 29.23
N HIS A 508 -23.95 -19.96 28.65
CA HIS A 508 -23.13 -20.65 27.63
C HIS A 508 -23.32 -20.04 26.21
N THR A 509 -23.09 -18.73 26.09
CA THR A 509 -23.21 -17.98 24.84
C THR A 509 -21.83 -17.59 24.33
N PHE A 510 -21.64 -17.64 23.01
CA PHE A 510 -20.47 -17.10 22.34
C PHE A 510 -20.70 -15.62 22.09
N GLU A 511 -19.71 -14.78 22.38
CA GLU A 511 -19.79 -13.33 22.20
C GLU A 511 -18.60 -12.86 21.37
N PHE A 512 -18.87 -12.00 20.38
CA PHE A 512 -17.84 -11.30 19.64
C PHE A 512 -18.37 -9.92 19.25
N GLY A 513 -17.71 -8.86 19.72
CA GLY A 513 -18.23 -7.50 19.61
C GLY A 513 -19.63 -7.39 20.22
N ASP A 514 -20.57 -6.77 19.51
CA ASP A 514 -21.94 -6.58 19.96
C ASP A 514 -22.88 -7.73 19.58
N PHE A 515 -22.36 -8.89 19.18
CA PHE A 515 -23.16 -10.03 18.73
C PHE A 515 -22.97 -11.24 19.64
N LEU A 516 -24.06 -11.97 19.87
CA LEU A 516 -24.06 -13.22 20.61
C LEU A 516 -24.63 -14.36 19.76
N LEU A 517 -24.19 -15.58 20.06
CA LEU A 517 -24.73 -16.81 19.49
C LEU A 517 -24.81 -17.87 20.58
N SER A 518 -25.98 -18.49 20.74
CA SER A 518 -26.12 -19.59 21.70
C SER A 518 -25.57 -20.90 21.16
N ARG A 519 -25.24 -21.82 22.07
CA ARG A 519 -24.88 -23.20 21.71
C ARG A 519 -25.99 -23.88 20.91
N GLU A 520 -27.25 -23.67 21.28
CA GLU A 520 -28.42 -24.28 20.65
C GLU A 520 -28.64 -23.76 19.22
N ALA A 521 -28.47 -22.45 19.01
CA ALA A 521 -28.54 -21.84 17.68
C ALA A 521 -27.40 -22.36 16.79
N THR A 522 -26.18 -22.44 17.33
CA THR A 522 -25.03 -23.01 16.60
C THR A 522 -25.27 -24.46 16.20
N LEU A 523 -25.78 -25.30 17.11
CA LEU A 523 -26.10 -26.69 16.82
C LEU A 523 -27.18 -26.82 15.73
N SER A 524 -28.19 -25.94 15.77
CA SER A 524 -29.24 -25.89 14.74
C SER A 524 -28.63 -25.56 13.38
N PHE A 525 -27.80 -24.51 13.31
CA PHE A 525 -27.07 -24.13 12.10
C PHE A 525 -26.15 -25.26 11.58
N LEU A 526 -25.44 -25.98 12.45
CA LEU A 526 -24.65 -27.14 12.04
C LEU A 526 -25.54 -28.22 11.42
N LYS A 527 -26.67 -28.55 12.04
CA LYS A 527 -27.61 -29.57 11.55
C LYS A 527 -28.27 -29.18 10.22
N GLU A 528 -28.38 -27.89 9.91
CA GLU A 528 -28.86 -27.40 8.60
C GLU A 528 -27.90 -27.70 7.43
N GLN A 529 -26.63 -28.05 7.69
CA GLN A 529 -25.66 -28.39 6.65
C GLN A 529 -25.92 -29.77 5.97
N GLY A 530 -26.97 -30.47 6.39
CA GLY A 530 -27.49 -31.66 5.73
C GLY A 530 -27.36 -32.95 6.56
N SER A 531 -27.90 -34.04 6.02
CA SER A 531 -28.08 -35.31 6.73
C SER A 531 -26.81 -35.92 7.31
N PHE A 532 -25.68 -35.77 6.60
CA PHE A 532 -24.38 -36.20 7.11
C PHE A 532 -24.00 -35.48 8.41
N VAL A 533 -24.17 -34.16 8.44
CA VAL A 533 -23.84 -33.36 9.62
C VAL A 533 -24.82 -33.63 10.75
N ILE A 534 -26.11 -33.81 10.47
CA ILE A 534 -27.11 -34.22 11.47
C ILE A 534 -26.65 -35.50 12.19
N ASN A 535 -26.30 -36.53 11.43
CA ASN A 535 -25.87 -37.81 11.99
C ASN A 535 -24.56 -37.67 12.77
N ALA A 536 -23.59 -36.94 12.22
CA ALA A 536 -22.29 -36.74 12.84
C ALA A 536 -22.40 -35.91 14.14
N VAL A 537 -23.20 -34.85 14.16
CA VAL A 537 -23.45 -34.05 15.38
C VAL A 537 -24.15 -34.89 16.43
N ASN A 538 -25.22 -35.60 16.09
CA ASN A 538 -25.94 -36.44 17.07
C ASN A 538 -25.03 -37.51 17.69
N GLU A 539 -24.15 -38.13 16.90
CA GLU A 539 -23.16 -39.09 17.39
C GLU A 539 -22.12 -38.42 18.30
N LEU A 540 -21.56 -37.28 17.90
CA LEU A 540 -20.58 -36.56 18.70
C LEU A 540 -21.19 -36.02 20.01
N GLU A 541 -22.44 -35.55 20.00
CA GLU A 541 -23.12 -35.07 21.21
C GLU A 541 -23.21 -36.15 22.29
N VAL A 542 -23.46 -37.40 21.88
CA VAL A 542 -23.61 -38.53 22.81
C VAL A 542 -22.26 -39.17 23.16
N SER A 543 -21.43 -39.44 22.15
CA SER A 543 -20.23 -40.27 22.31
C SER A 543 -18.95 -39.47 22.51
N PHE A 544 -18.88 -38.23 22.01
CA PHE A 544 -17.67 -37.41 22.03
C PHE A 544 -17.98 -35.93 22.29
N PRO A 545 -18.59 -35.58 23.45
CA PRO A 545 -19.14 -34.25 23.70
C PRO A 545 -18.10 -33.13 23.59
N ALA A 546 -16.84 -33.39 23.95
CA ALA A 546 -15.74 -32.43 23.78
C ALA A 546 -15.44 -32.12 22.30
N CYS A 547 -15.55 -33.11 21.41
CA CYS A 547 -15.38 -32.89 19.97
C CYS A 547 -16.57 -32.14 19.36
N CYS A 548 -17.79 -32.46 19.81
CA CYS A 548 -18.97 -31.68 19.43
C CYS A 548 -18.82 -30.21 19.86
N GLN A 549 -18.38 -29.98 21.09
CA GLN A 549 -18.17 -28.65 21.64
C GLN A 549 -17.10 -27.89 20.85
N ALA A 550 -16.01 -28.54 20.45
CA ALA A 550 -14.97 -27.91 19.62
C ALA A 550 -15.49 -27.48 18.23
N ALA A 551 -16.37 -28.27 17.59
CA ALA A 551 -16.99 -27.90 16.32
C ALA A 551 -17.95 -26.70 16.49
N VAL A 552 -18.74 -26.70 17.57
CA VAL A 552 -19.62 -25.59 17.93
C VAL A 552 -18.81 -24.32 18.17
N GLU A 553 -17.79 -24.37 19.02
CA GLU A 553 -16.91 -23.22 19.34
C GLU A 553 -16.22 -22.66 18.09
N SER A 554 -15.60 -23.52 17.28
CA SER A 554 -14.89 -23.09 16.08
C SER A 554 -15.82 -22.42 15.07
N THR A 555 -17.02 -22.98 14.89
CA THR A 555 -18.02 -22.43 13.96
C THR A 555 -18.62 -21.13 14.49
N ALA A 556 -19.01 -21.09 15.75
CA ALA A 556 -19.60 -19.91 16.38
C ALA A 556 -18.63 -18.73 16.35
N ASN A 557 -17.38 -18.94 16.78
CA ASN A 557 -16.34 -17.90 16.78
C ASN A 557 -16.07 -17.37 15.36
N PHE A 558 -16.00 -18.27 14.36
CA PHE A 558 -15.75 -17.87 12.98
C PHE A 558 -16.89 -16.99 12.42
N VAL A 559 -18.14 -17.45 12.54
CA VAL A 559 -19.27 -16.70 11.95
C VAL A 559 -19.56 -15.42 12.71
N LEU A 560 -19.52 -15.43 14.05
CA LEU A 560 -19.68 -14.21 14.85
C LEU A 560 -18.58 -13.19 14.53
N SER A 561 -17.33 -13.63 14.34
CA SER A 561 -16.24 -12.77 13.94
C SER A 561 -16.57 -12.03 12.64
N ILE A 562 -17.03 -12.74 11.59
CA ILE A 562 -17.40 -12.11 10.32
C ILE A 562 -18.57 -11.13 10.50
N ILE A 563 -19.63 -11.54 11.20
CA ILE A 563 -20.83 -10.71 11.43
C ILE A 563 -20.45 -9.40 12.13
N ALA A 564 -19.77 -9.49 13.26
CA ALA A 564 -19.43 -8.33 14.08
C ALA A 564 -18.49 -7.36 13.35
N ARG A 565 -17.54 -7.89 12.57
CA ARG A 565 -16.58 -7.06 11.84
C ARG A 565 -17.20 -6.42 10.60
N ALA A 566 -18.06 -7.14 9.87
CA ALA A 566 -18.84 -6.57 8.78
C ALA A 566 -19.79 -5.47 9.31
N HIS A 567 -20.40 -5.67 10.48
CA HIS A 567 -21.20 -4.66 11.16
C HIS A 567 -20.35 -3.44 11.57
N GLN A 568 -19.17 -3.65 12.14
CA GLN A 568 -18.26 -2.55 12.48
C GLN A 568 -17.87 -1.73 11.24
N ILE A 569 -17.57 -2.39 10.12
CA ILE A 569 -17.27 -1.71 8.84
C ILE A 569 -18.46 -0.86 8.37
N MET A 570 -19.69 -1.34 8.55
CA MET A 570 -20.91 -0.60 8.24
C MET A 570 -21.01 0.67 9.10
N VAL A 571 -20.83 0.54 10.42
CA VAL A 571 -20.84 1.69 11.35
C VAL A 571 -19.76 2.71 11.00
N GLU A 572 -18.52 2.24 10.76
CA GLU A 572 -17.41 3.11 10.35
C GLU A 572 -17.70 3.80 9.00
N SER A 573 -18.38 3.12 8.07
CA SER A 573 -18.76 3.72 6.78
C SER A 573 -19.79 4.83 6.93
N ASP A 574 -20.76 4.67 7.83
CA ASP A 574 -21.77 5.69 8.14
C ASP A 574 -21.13 6.89 8.85
N GLU A 575 -20.23 6.65 9.81
CA GLU A 575 -19.45 7.71 10.47
C GLU A 575 -18.60 8.49 9.47
N ASN A 576 -17.92 7.79 8.54
CA ASN A 576 -17.15 8.43 7.49
C ASN A 576 -18.06 9.26 6.57
N GLY A 577 -19.23 8.72 6.20
CA GLY A 577 -20.24 9.42 5.42
C GLY A 577 -20.69 10.72 6.08
N ASN A 578 -20.88 10.73 7.40
CA ASN A 578 -21.21 11.91 8.18
C ASN A 578 -20.04 12.90 8.27
N ALA A 579 -18.83 12.41 8.58
CA ALA A 579 -17.62 13.23 8.68
C ALA A 579 -17.22 13.89 7.36
N THR A 580 -17.60 13.27 6.23
CA THR A 580 -17.29 13.73 4.87
C THR A 580 -18.54 14.05 4.07
N ALA A 581 -19.67 14.32 4.72
CA ALA A 581 -20.96 14.56 4.07
C ALA A 581 -20.94 15.75 3.11
N SER A 582 -20.14 16.77 3.40
CA SER A 582 -19.91 17.93 2.52
C SER A 582 -18.97 17.63 1.33
N LEU A 583 -18.30 16.47 1.35
CA LEU A 583 -17.23 16.08 0.43
C LEU A 583 -17.57 14.86 -0.44
N ASN A 584 -18.68 14.14 -0.20
CA ASN A 584 -19.00 12.90 -0.92
C ASN A 584 -20.06 13.11 -2.00
N ALA A 585 -19.62 13.36 -3.23
CA ALA A 585 -20.50 13.20 -4.39
C ALA A 585 -20.71 11.70 -4.71
N ALA A 586 -21.92 11.33 -5.16
CA ALA A 586 -22.17 9.97 -5.61
C ALA A 586 -21.35 9.66 -6.88
N MET A 587 -20.59 8.57 -6.85
CA MET A 587 -19.79 8.13 -7.98
C MET A 587 -20.69 7.69 -9.15
N PRO A 588 -20.47 8.21 -10.38
CA PRO A 588 -21.21 7.74 -11.54
C PRO A 588 -20.77 6.33 -11.96
N PRO A 589 -21.65 5.54 -12.59
CA PRO A 589 -21.24 4.33 -13.31
C PRO A 589 -20.19 4.66 -14.37
N PHE A 590 -19.15 3.83 -14.48
CA PHE A 590 -18.03 4.04 -15.40
C PHE A 590 -17.72 2.85 -16.31
N LEU A 591 -18.34 1.68 -16.07
CA LEU A 591 -18.21 0.51 -16.93
C LEU A 591 -19.28 0.51 -18.02
N PRO A 592 -18.97 0.09 -19.26
CA PRO A 592 -19.88 0.21 -20.39
C PRO A 592 -21.18 -0.61 -20.18
N GLN A 593 -21.10 -1.79 -19.56
CA GLN A 593 -22.25 -2.63 -19.24
C GLN A 593 -23.20 -2.04 -18.19
N ALA A 594 -22.74 -1.08 -17.39
CA ALA A 594 -23.58 -0.31 -16.47
C ALA A 594 -24.05 1.01 -17.09
N LEU A 595 -23.17 1.69 -17.83
CA LEU A 595 -23.46 2.94 -18.52
C LEU A 595 -24.59 2.77 -19.55
N CYS A 596 -24.57 1.71 -20.36
CA CYS A 596 -25.63 1.46 -21.34
C CYS A 596 -27.03 1.31 -20.70
N LYS A 597 -27.08 0.90 -19.43
CA LYS A 597 -28.32 0.76 -18.63
C LYS A 597 -28.67 2.01 -17.84
N THR A 598 -27.75 2.98 -17.73
CA THR A 598 -27.96 4.23 -17.01
C THR A 598 -28.86 5.17 -17.81
N ARG A 599 -29.79 5.87 -17.14
CA ARG A 599 -30.62 6.86 -17.82
C ARG A 599 -29.77 8.04 -18.25
N HIS A 600 -29.99 8.52 -19.47
CA HIS A 600 -29.19 9.60 -20.05
C HIS A 600 -29.20 10.87 -19.20
N GLN A 601 -30.36 11.26 -18.66
CA GLN A 601 -30.49 12.41 -17.76
C GLN A 601 -29.61 12.30 -16.50
N ILE A 602 -29.46 11.10 -15.94
CA ILE A 602 -28.62 10.88 -14.75
C ILE A 602 -27.15 11.09 -15.11
N PHE A 603 -26.71 10.51 -16.24
CA PHE A 603 -25.35 10.71 -16.74
C PHE A 603 -25.05 12.19 -17.02
N ALA A 604 -25.97 12.91 -17.67
CA ALA A 604 -25.80 14.34 -17.96
C ALA A 604 -25.63 15.16 -16.66
N THR A 605 -26.35 14.83 -15.58
CA THR A 605 -26.15 15.46 -14.27
C THR A 605 -24.73 15.24 -13.72
N HIS A 606 -24.19 14.03 -13.85
CA HIS A 606 -22.82 13.74 -13.42
C HIS A 606 -21.77 14.43 -14.30
N LEU A 607 -21.99 14.50 -15.61
CA LEU A 607 -21.12 15.26 -16.51
C LEU A 607 -21.14 16.76 -16.15
N GLN A 608 -22.32 17.29 -15.87
CA GLN A 608 -22.52 18.69 -15.48
C GLN A 608 -21.87 19.03 -14.14
N SER A 609 -21.91 18.12 -13.15
CA SER A 609 -21.24 18.33 -11.86
C SER A 609 -19.71 18.41 -11.97
N GLN A 610 -19.15 17.90 -13.09
CA GLN A 610 -17.73 17.94 -13.41
C GLN A 610 -17.37 19.00 -14.46
N ARG A 611 -18.34 19.78 -14.98
CA ARG A 611 -18.13 20.66 -16.13
C ARG A 611 -16.98 21.65 -15.97
N VAL A 612 -16.83 22.25 -14.78
CA VAL A 612 -15.75 23.22 -14.50
C VAL A 612 -14.37 22.59 -14.66
N ARG A 613 -14.21 21.34 -14.21
CA ARG A 613 -12.99 20.52 -14.33
C ARG A 613 -12.79 20.06 -15.78
N LEU A 614 -13.85 19.59 -16.44
CA LEU A 614 -13.78 19.15 -17.84
C LEU A 614 -13.35 20.27 -18.79
N LEU A 615 -13.83 21.49 -18.60
CA LEU A 615 -13.48 22.65 -19.43
C LEU A 615 -12.00 23.08 -19.31
N GLN A 616 -11.24 22.53 -18.36
CA GLN A 616 -9.79 22.75 -18.27
C GLN A 616 -9.00 21.92 -19.29
N HIS A 617 -9.63 20.91 -19.88
CA HIS A 617 -8.96 19.95 -20.76
C HIS A 617 -9.73 19.73 -22.08
N PHE A 618 -11.04 19.57 -22.00
CA PHE A 618 -11.92 19.39 -23.16
C PHE A 618 -12.52 20.73 -23.61
N SER A 619 -12.67 20.89 -24.92
CA SER A 619 -13.52 21.94 -25.50
C SER A 619 -15.00 21.69 -25.18
N ALA A 620 -15.82 22.73 -25.29
CA ALA A 620 -17.27 22.60 -25.11
C ALA A 620 -17.88 21.54 -26.03
N ASP A 621 -17.45 21.51 -27.30
CA ASP A 621 -17.88 20.53 -28.30
C ASP A 621 -17.48 19.10 -27.91
N GLN A 622 -16.26 18.90 -27.38
CA GLN A 622 -15.83 17.58 -26.89
C GLN A 622 -16.66 17.12 -25.68
N ILE A 623 -17.06 18.03 -24.80
CA ILE A 623 -17.94 17.69 -23.67
C ILE A 623 -19.32 17.25 -24.18
N GLU A 624 -19.87 17.93 -25.19
CA GLU A 624 -21.11 17.51 -25.84
C GLU A 624 -20.95 16.15 -26.55
N GLN A 625 -19.79 15.90 -27.17
CA GLN A 625 -19.47 14.60 -27.77
C GLN A 625 -19.40 13.47 -26.75
N ILE A 626 -18.92 13.70 -25.52
CA ILE A 626 -18.98 12.69 -24.43
C ILE A 626 -20.43 12.29 -24.16
N GLU A 627 -21.32 13.28 -24.12
CA GLU A 627 -22.76 13.07 -23.92
C GLU A 627 -23.41 12.31 -25.09
N ASP A 628 -23.04 12.66 -26.33
CA ASP A 628 -23.47 11.95 -27.55
C ASP A 628 -22.99 10.50 -27.58
N GLN A 629 -21.73 10.25 -27.24
CA GLN A 629 -21.17 8.90 -27.18
C GLN A 629 -21.91 8.04 -26.15
N HIS A 630 -22.35 8.61 -25.02
CA HIS A 630 -23.20 7.91 -24.08
C HIS A 630 -24.60 7.60 -24.66
N ARG A 631 -25.25 8.54 -25.36
CA ARG A 631 -26.52 8.26 -26.07
C ARG A 631 -26.36 7.15 -27.11
N MET A 632 -25.26 7.19 -27.85
CA MET A 632 -24.92 6.19 -28.86
C MET A 632 -24.75 4.80 -28.23
N LEU A 633 -23.94 4.68 -27.18
CA LEU A 633 -23.73 3.41 -26.46
C LEU A 633 -25.06 2.79 -25.98
N ARG A 634 -25.96 3.61 -25.43
CA ARG A 634 -27.30 3.16 -25.00
C ARG A 634 -28.14 2.69 -26.18
N THR A 635 -28.12 3.41 -27.29
CA THR A 635 -28.87 3.08 -28.51
C THR A 635 -28.36 1.77 -29.11
N MET A 636 -27.05 1.61 -29.22
CA MET A 636 -26.42 0.37 -29.72
C MET A 636 -26.76 -0.83 -28.84
N TYR A 637 -26.71 -0.69 -27.52
CA TYR A 637 -27.11 -1.76 -26.61
C TYR A 637 -28.58 -2.17 -26.78
N GLN A 638 -29.46 -1.27 -27.21
CA GLN A 638 -30.89 -1.55 -27.42
C GLN A 638 -31.20 -2.12 -28.81
N LEU A 639 -30.47 -1.70 -29.84
CA LEU A 639 -30.77 -2.01 -31.24
C LEU A 639 -29.86 -3.08 -31.85
N ASP A 640 -28.64 -3.24 -31.35
CA ASP A 640 -27.67 -4.21 -31.85
C ASP A 640 -27.52 -5.38 -30.88
N GLU A 641 -28.02 -6.55 -31.29
CA GLU A 641 -27.98 -7.75 -30.47
C GLU A 641 -26.54 -8.18 -30.15
N HIS A 642 -25.60 -8.01 -31.07
CA HIS A 642 -24.20 -8.39 -30.88
C HIS A 642 -23.56 -7.56 -29.75
N VAL A 643 -23.73 -6.24 -29.79
CA VAL A 643 -23.24 -5.33 -28.75
C VAL A 643 -23.90 -5.64 -27.39
N SER A 644 -25.19 -5.95 -27.39
CA SER A 644 -25.90 -6.30 -26.16
C SER A 644 -25.38 -7.62 -25.55
N GLN A 645 -25.11 -8.64 -26.37
CA GLN A 645 -24.57 -9.93 -25.93
C GLN A 645 -23.15 -9.77 -25.41
N GLU A 646 -22.32 -8.99 -26.11
CA GLU A 646 -20.94 -8.69 -25.69
C GLU A 646 -20.89 -8.01 -24.32
N LEU A 647 -21.65 -6.93 -24.14
CA LEU A 647 -21.69 -6.17 -22.88
C LEU A 647 -22.31 -6.99 -21.73
N ASN A 648 -23.30 -7.84 -22.00
CA ASN A 648 -23.89 -8.69 -20.97
C ASN A 648 -23.01 -9.92 -20.62
N ALA A 649 -22.10 -10.33 -21.52
CA ALA A 649 -21.14 -11.39 -21.25
C ALA A 649 -19.97 -10.93 -20.37
N LEU A 650 -19.79 -9.61 -20.16
CA LEU A 650 -18.75 -9.08 -19.28
C LEU A 650 -18.99 -9.52 -17.82
N PRO A 651 -17.98 -10.09 -17.14
CA PRO A 651 -18.12 -10.47 -15.73
C PRO A 651 -18.48 -9.29 -14.84
N ALA A 652 -19.19 -9.54 -13.73
CA ALA A 652 -19.46 -8.51 -12.73
C ALA A 652 -18.18 -7.91 -12.14
N THR A 653 -17.10 -8.68 -12.07
CA THR A 653 -15.77 -8.26 -11.61
C THR A 653 -14.83 -7.80 -12.73
N CYS A 654 -15.38 -7.45 -13.91
CA CYS A 654 -14.60 -6.98 -15.04
C CYS A 654 -13.88 -5.68 -14.70
N SER A 655 -12.58 -5.60 -15.00
CA SER A 655 -11.81 -4.38 -14.82
C SER A 655 -12.11 -3.36 -15.90
N PHE A 656 -11.84 -2.08 -15.59
CA PHE A 656 -11.97 -0.99 -16.54
C PHE A 656 -11.26 -1.26 -17.86
N THR A 657 -9.97 -1.61 -17.80
CA THR A 657 -9.16 -1.88 -19.01
C THR A 657 -9.67 -3.04 -19.83
N ARG A 658 -10.31 -4.05 -19.21
CA ARG A 658 -10.91 -5.15 -19.96
C ARG A 658 -12.24 -4.74 -20.58
N ALA A 659 -13.07 -4.01 -19.85
CA ALA A 659 -14.38 -3.58 -20.32
C ALA A 659 -14.30 -2.54 -21.45
N TRP A 660 -13.27 -1.69 -21.42
CA TRP A 660 -12.98 -0.65 -22.41
C TRP A 660 -11.81 -1.01 -23.33
N LYS A 661 -11.53 -2.31 -23.49
CA LYS A 661 -10.43 -2.79 -24.33
C LYS A 661 -10.59 -2.30 -25.77
N ASP A 662 -11.82 -2.38 -26.28
CA ASP A 662 -12.19 -1.84 -27.57
C ASP A 662 -12.70 -0.40 -27.36
N ASP A 663 -12.15 0.55 -28.09
CA ASP A 663 -12.54 1.96 -28.04
C ASP A 663 -13.79 2.25 -28.87
N ARG A 664 -14.41 1.19 -29.40
CA ARG A 664 -15.58 1.24 -30.27
C ARG A 664 -16.61 0.20 -29.88
N PHE A 665 -17.88 0.59 -29.93
CA PHE A 665 -19.02 -0.32 -29.76
C PHE A 665 -19.90 -0.28 -31.00
N GLY A 666 -20.07 -1.44 -31.64
CA GLY A 666 -20.82 -1.55 -32.91
C GLY A 666 -20.29 -0.60 -33.99
N GLY A 667 -18.96 -0.44 -34.07
CA GLY A 667 -18.27 0.42 -35.04
C GLY A 667 -18.15 1.91 -34.68
N ASN A 668 -18.88 2.37 -33.66
CA ASN A 668 -18.91 3.78 -33.23
C ASN A 668 -17.79 4.10 -32.23
N ASP A 669 -17.16 5.25 -32.37
CA ASP A 669 -16.09 5.74 -31.47
C ASP A 669 -16.65 6.13 -30.08
N CYS A 670 -16.04 5.59 -29.02
CA CYS A 670 -16.35 5.90 -27.63
C CYS A 670 -15.13 6.38 -26.83
N ARG A 671 -14.07 6.88 -27.50
CA ARG A 671 -12.82 7.29 -26.83
C ARG A 671 -12.98 8.38 -25.78
N LEU A 672 -13.73 9.45 -26.07
CA LEU A 672 -13.93 10.55 -25.11
C LEU A 672 -14.76 10.10 -23.90
N LEU A 673 -15.77 9.26 -24.12
CA LEU A 673 -16.54 8.63 -23.05
C LEU A 673 -15.66 7.72 -22.19
N ARG A 674 -14.76 6.95 -22.82
CA ARG A 674 -13.77 6.13 -22.10
C ARG A 674 -12.85 7.00 -21.24
N GLU A 675 -12.28 8.07 -21.78
CA GLU A 675 -11.40 8.98 -21.03
C GLU A 675 -12.13 9.62 -19.83
N PHE A 676 -13.37 10.06 -20.02
CA PHE A 676 -14.22 10.52 -18.92
C PHE A 676 -14.40 9.44 -17.85
N CYS A 677 -14.82 8.24 -18.26
CA CYS A 677 -15.07 7.14 -17.34
C CYS A 677 -13.78 6.60 -16.67
N GLY A 678 -12.63 6.72 -17.33
CA GLY A 678 -11.33 6.27 -16.84
C GLY A 678 -10.90 6.98 -15.57
N ALA A 679 -10.98 8.31 -15.55
CA ALA A 679 -10.67 9.06 -14.35
C ALA A 679 -11.66 8.75 -13.22
N ILE A 680 -12.97 8.61 -13.51
CA ILE A 680 -13.97 8.16 -12.53
C ILE A 680 -13.58 6.78 -11.96
N ALA A 681 -13.15 5.84 -12.80
CA ALA A 681 -12.72 4.52 -12.37
C ALA A 681 -11.50 4.58 -11.42
N CYS A 682 -10.55 5.50 -11.64
CA CYS A 682 -9.44 5.74 -10.72
C CYS A 682 -9.90 6.18 -9.32
N ALA A 683 -11.03 6.90 -9.21
CA ALA A 683 -11.63 7.32 -7.93
C ALA A 683 -12.56 6.27 -7.30
N ALA A 684 -12.91 5.19 -8.02
CA ALA A 684 -13.82 4.13 -7.58
C ALA A 684 -13.13 2.82 -7.19
N THR A 685 -11.79 2.87 -7.01
CA THR A 685 -10.92 1.78 -6.56
C THR A 685 -11.21 0.47 -7.30
N ASP A 686 -10.90 0.43 -8.60
CA ASP A 686 -10.97 -0.79 -9.40
C ASP A 686 -10.16 -1.93 -8.74
N PRO A 687 -10.72 -3.14 -8.56
CA PRO A 687 -10.04 -4.27 -7.93
C PRO A 687 -8.73 -4.71 -8.64
N VAL A 688 -8.48 -4.27 -9.87
CA VAL A 688 -7.19 -4.48 -10.56
C VAL A 688 -6.14 -3.45 -10.17
N VAL A 689 -6.52 -2.22 -9.80
CA VAL A 689 -5.59 -1.21 -9.28
C VAL A 689 -5.06 -1.62 -7.90
N LEU A 690 -5.93 -2.18 -7.05
CA LEU A 690 -5.58 -2.77 -5.74
C LEU A 690 -4.65 -4.00 -5.83
N LYS A 691 -4.60 -4.69 -6.98
CA LYS A 691 -3.78 -5.91 -7.13
C LYS A 691 -2.28 -5.63 -7.26
N ASN A 692 -1.91 -4.40 -7.62
CA ASN A 692 -0.51 -4.01 -7.82
C ASN A 692 0.14 -3.39 -6.57
N THR A 693 -0.63 -3.18 -5.49
CA THR A 693 -0.13 -2.70 -4.20
C THR A 693 -0.45 -3.74 -3.13
N THR A 694 0.23 -4.88 -3.23
CA THR A 694 0.13 -5.91 -2.19
C THR A 694 1.02 -5.53 -1.00
N GLU A 695 0.64 -5.89 0.23
CA GLU A 695 1.55 -5.79 1.39
C GLU A 695 2.92 -6.45 1.09
N SER A 696 2.96 -7.47 0.22
CA SER A 696 4.20 -8.10 -0.26
C SER A 696 5.14 -7.18 -1.04
N ASP A 697 4.64 -6.16 -1.74
CA ASP A 697 5.50 -5.19 -2.44
C ASP A 697 6.24 -4.30 -1.42
N PHE A 698 5.63 -4.08 -0.25
CA PHE A 698 6.24 -3.36 0.88
C PHE A 698 7.12 -4.26 1.77
N LEU A 699 6.97 -5.59 1.74
CA LEU A 699 7.78 -6.53 2.53
C LEU A 699 9.27 -6.51 2.13
N LEU A 700 9.58 -6.16 0.88
CA LEU A 700 10.96 -6.01 0.40
C LEU A 700 11.61 -4.70 0.87
N ILE A 701 10.82 -3.75 1.37
CA ILE A 701 11.32 -2.46 1.84
C ILE A 701 11.81 -2.59 3.28
N ASN A 702 13.07 -2.97 3.44
CA ASN A 702 13.76 -3.02 4.73
C ASN A 702 14.19 -1.62 5.24
N TRP A 703 13.30 -0.64 5.11
CA TRP A 703 13.52 0.72 5.57
C TRP A 703 13.08 0.86 7.03
N ARG A 704 13.92 1.42 7.91
CA ARG A 704 13.54 1.75 9.28
C ARG A 704 13.78 3.23 9.54
N ARG A 705 12.75 3.92 10.02
CA ARG A 705 12.86 5.32 10.41
C ARG A 705 13.87 5.48 11.54
N SER A 706 14.76 6.47 11.41
CA SER A 706 15.57 6.92 12.55
C SER A 706 14.65 7.51 13.63
N PRO A 707 14.69 7.04 14.88
CA PRO A 707 13.84 7.57 15.97
C PRO A 707 14.05 9.06 16.26
N PHE A 708 15.06 9.68 15.65
CA PHE A 708 15.40 11.10 15.79
C PHE A 708 15.62 11.79 14.44
N GLY A 709 15.20 11.15 13.34
CA GLY A 709 15.21 11.78 12.02
C GLY A 709 14.30 13.01 12.00
N LEU A 710 14.86 14.15 11.60
CA LEU A 710 14.12 15.42 11.55
C LEU A 710 13.30 15.56 10.27
N SER A 711 13.74 14.89 9.21
CA SER A 711 13.14 14.97 7.89
C SER A 711 11.71 14.42 7.86
N LEU A 712 10.79 15.19 7.29
CA LEU A 712 9.39 14.81 7.07
C LEU A 712 9.21 13.79 5.93
N VAL A 713 10.26 13.58 5.13
CA VAL A 713 10.37 12.60 4.04
C VAL A 713 11.74 11.90 4.16
N ASP A 714 11.83 10.61 3.84
CA ASP A 714 13.10 9.87 3.93
C ASP A 714 13.65 9.53 2.54
N PHE A 715 14.77 10.15 2.17
CA PHE A 715 15.39 9.94 0.85
C PHE A 715 15.68 8.47 0.53
N SER A 716 16.01 7.64 1.52
CA SER A 716 16.31 6.22 1.27
C SER A 716 15.03 5.47 0.90
N LEU A 717 13.92 5.80 1.54
CA LEU A 717 12.60 5.25 1.22
C LEU A 717 12.15 5.72 -0.17
N GLU A 718 12.27 7.02 -0.45
CA GLU A 718 11.92 7.62 -1.74
C GLU A 718 12.75 7.04 -2.89
N ALA A 719 14.05 6.84 -2.67
CA ALA A 719 14.93 6.21 -3.65
C ALA A 719 14.47 4.79 -4.00
N VAL A 720 14.06 3.98 -3.01
CA VAL A 720 13.53 2.63 -3.23
C VAL A 720 12.21 2.70 -4.00
N LEU A 721 11.24 3.49 -3.52
CA LEU A 721 9.91 3.59 -4.12
C LEU A 721 9.96 4.14 -5.56
N HIS A 722 10.77 5.16 -5.83
CA HIS A 722 10.98 5.67 -7.18
C HIS A 722 11.77 4.71 -8.07
N ALA A 723 12.74 3.96 -7.53
CA ALA A 723 13.46 2.94 -8.31
C ALA A 723 12.53 1.81 -8.76
N GLN A 724 11.63 1.34 -7.89
CA GLN A 724 10.64 0.30 -8.20
C GLN A 724 9.75 0.66 -9.40
N GLN A 725 9.30 1.91 -9.48
CA GLN A 725 8.44 2.38 -10.57
C GLN A 725 9.19 2.99 -11.77
N TYR A 726 10.53 3.11 -11.71
CA TYR A 726 11.32 3.81 -12.73
C TYR A 726 11.10 3.22 -14.13
N ARG A 727 11.11 1.88 -14.23
CA ARG A 727 10.90 1.17 -15.49
C ARG A 727 9.49 1.37 -16.04
N ASP A 728 8.48 1.32 -15.20
CA ASP A 728 7.09 1.50 -15.63
C ASP A 728 6.79 2.94 -16.04
N LEU A 729 7.32 3.93 -15.32
CA LEU A 729 7.26 5.33 -15.73
C LEU A 729 8.04 5.58 -17.02
N SER A 730 9.18 4.91 -17.24
CA SER A 730 9.94 5.07 -18.48
C SER A 730 9.14 4.70 -19.74
N ARG A 731 8.15 3.79 -19.63
CA ARG A 731 7.26 3.42 -20.73
C ARG A 731 6.29 4.54 -21.13
N LEU A 732 6.10 5.54 -20.27
CA LEU A 732 5.31 6.74 -20.58
C LEU A 732 6.13 7.81 -21.30
N ARG A 733 7.46 7.67 -21.33
CA ARG A 733 8.40 8.60 -21.98
C ARG A 733 8.51 8.21 -23.46
N GLY A 734 7.91 8.98 -24.37
CA GLY A 734 7.95 8.72 -25.81
C GLY A 734 6.60 8.53 -26.50
N CYS A 735 5.51 8.99 -25.88
CA CYS A 735 4.22 9.19 -26.53
C CYS A 735 3.92 10.68 -26.62
#